data_AF-A0A2K8T0V0-F1
#
_entry.id   AF-A0A2K8T0V0-F1
#
_cell.length_a   1.000
_cell.length_b   1.000
_cell.length_c   1.000
_cell.angle_alpha   90.00
_cell.angle_beta   90.00
_cell.angle_gamma   90.00
#
_symmetry.space_group_name_H-M   'P 1'
#
loop_
_entity.id
_entity.type
_entity.pdbx_description
1 polymer ?
#
loop_
_entity_poly.entity_id
_entity_poly.type
_entity_poly.pdbx_seq_one_letter_code
_entity_poly.pdbx_strand_id
1 'polypeptide(L)'
;MILSTLSVVNGVLERHWKEFKSSAISDTIIDLNFRTIEDSRELDRVLNRNTKSRRKHSDHLVPAWCVSGVDPLTGENTLEGVQVKPDTPSSDKKGKLQKYIGATGANTAPLFLNTGIENFWKAIIEDKSKPVLITEGAKKAGAGLALGIPTISIPGVTTCRKNGRLHYWLEAFAGFGRTFYLAFDADIIDKRPVQYALISLARDLSATGSKVMIITLPSLELKGMDDFIATKGGDEFKKLIDEASTIEEWKKELDEKRKAQEIEFDDEERKSRMSRAYKIISQGWGDSIRLNTLKKYIEFDNSRMDLDLLKLYIALEFDMDISKEDAHSIVMSIAKANAYNPVVEYLDDLEARFPSPDLSILNNLALRYFGTNDPLHNTYIKKSLIAAVSRARRPGEKAEDICVLVGEQGLRKSTFWKELFGADWFTDELSDSSEKDELMKLHYFWGIELAEIEHIYKKKDVSSFKKFLSNTVDPFRIPYDREIKEHPRACLLVATSNEQELLNDPTGSRRFFVVPVLKEIPIEELIRERDLIWAAANQLYQMGHQWWLTRAESAQQAEANKDYQTSDPWEEKVLSFIRGRDWVTTHDILFTALGIETGRQDIMSQKRVAGIMKINGWHKQRKWIDGHALQTWVRKVEKTSGSCGSCGSNQSAQGFEHDPHTKTYVDHVDHIEPDKVSFVTNEQFSDPHDPHTKTYVDHLEPSHSKNDPHDPHDPHTFQTFPEKNSVQHEPTEKPNTISSKKDFNFWLIDPTPLSLHIATHLGDIICTATPVATILNAAKMPGGYECLMTWQWPTGGQAQTTVGLTEAGDFEEGAKKIAKEWLKKQEPWQPQVNRDAMYGGELVKIVGRWQGKWQVELSSGRFQYVRANQLSQPKNP
;
A
#
# COMPACT_ATOMS: atom_id res chain seq x y z
N MET A 1 -68.62 -17.79 -35.94
CA MET A 1 -68.25 -17.43 -34.55
C MET A 1 -69.07 -18.31 -33.63
N ILE A 2 -68.45 -19.02 -32.68
CA ILE A 2 -69.17 -19.58 -31.54
C ILE A 2 -68.78 -18.70 -30.36
N LEU A 3 -69.72 -17.90 -29.86
CA LEU A 3 -69.55 -17.20 -28.60
C LEU A 3 -69.67 -18.24 -27.50
N SER A 4 -68.53 -18.80 -27.09
CA SER A 4 -68.42 -19.45 -25.79
C SER A 4 -68.69 -18.38 -24.73
N THR A 5 -69.91 -18.37 -24.21
CA THR A 5 -70.28 -17.60 -23.02
C THR A 5 -69.42 -18.13 -21.87
N LEU A 6 -68.34 -17.40 -21.55
CA LEU A 6 -67.50 -17.69 -20.40
C LEU A 6 -68.40 -17.79 -19.17
N SER A 7 -68.40 -18.94 -18.49
CA SER A 7 -69.20 -19.08 -17.28
C SER A 7 -68.56 -18.23 -16.16
N VAL A 8 -69.40 -17.42 -15.53
CA VAL A 8 -69.03 -16.50 -14.45
C VAL A 8 -69.79 -16.93 -13.21
N VAL A 9 -69.05 -17.27 -12.16
CA VAL A 9 -69.59 -17.51 -10.82
C VAL A 9 -69.32 -16.24 -10.02
N ASN A 10 -70.38 -15.53 -9.63
CA ASN A 10 -70.32 -14.37 -8.72
C ASN A 10 -69.28 -13.28 -9.09
N GLY A 11 -69.05 -13.02 -10.38
CA GLY A 11 -68.07 -12.03 -10.86
C GLY A 11 -66.64 -12.56 -11.04
N VAL A 12 -66.45 -13.86 -10.86
CA VAL A 12 -65.19 -14.59 -11.08
C VAL A 12 -65.36 -15.53 -12.28
N LEU A 13 -64.38 -15.58 -13.18
CA LEU A 13 -64.37 -16.50 -14.31
C LEU A 13 -64.14 -17.94 -13.81
N GLU A 14 -64.77 -18.92 -14.43
CA GLU A 14 -64.68 -20.33 -14.05
C GLU A 14 -63.23 -20.84 -13.86
N ARG A 15 -62.28 -20.38 -14.69
CA ARG A 15 -60.86 -20.71 -14.56
C ARG A 15 -60.19 -20.12 -13.31
N HIS A 16 -60.56 -18.91 -12.91
CA HIS A 16 -60.09 -18.27 -11.68
C HIS A 16 -60.73 -18.93 -10.46
N TRP A 17 -62.04 -19.21 -10.51
CA TRP A 17 -62.75 -19.96 -9.47
C TRP A 17 -62.09 -21.31 -9.21
N LYS A 18 -61.77 -22.06 -10.27
CA LYS A 18 -61.04 -23.34 -10.18
C LYS A 18 -59.63 -23.19 -9.56
N GLU A 19 -58.89 -22.12 -9.87
CA GLU A 19 -57.61 -21.85 -9.18
C GLU A 19 -57.80 -21.60 -7.68
N PHE A 20 -58.83 -20.86 -7.28
CA PHE A 20 -59.10 -20.58 -5.87
C PHE A 20 -59.56 -21.85 -5.12
N LYS A 21 -60.44 -22.65 -5.72
CA LYS A 21 -60.86 -23.95 -5.18
C LYS A 21 -59.71 -24.95 -5.06
N SER A 22 -58.78 -24.98 -6.04
CA SER A 22 -57.57 -25.83 -5.94
C SER A 22 -56.54 -25.30 -4.92
N SER A 23 -56.77 -24.12 -4.34
CA SER A 23 -55.95 -23.50 -3.29
C SER A 23 -56.66 -23.56 -1.93
N ALA A 24 -57.57 -24.52 -1.73
CA ALA A 24 -58.36 -24.75 -0.52
C ALA A 24 -59.24 -23.58 -0.02
N ILE A 25 -59.53 -22.57 -0.86
CA ILE A 25 -60.34 -21.41 -0.45
C ILE A 25 -61.83 -21.79 -0.42
N SER A 26 -62.54 -21.37 0.63
CA SER A 26 -64.00 -21.52 0.77
C SER A 26 -64.75 -20.50 -0.09
N ASP A 27 -65.91 -20.89 -0.61
CA ASP A 27 -66.66 -20.14 -1.62
C ASP A 27 -66.99 -18.72 -1.15
N THR A 28 -67.41 -18.56 0.12
CA THR A 28 -67.66 -17.27 0.77
C THR A 28 -66.44 -16.34 0.80
N ILE A 29 -65.23 -16.89 0.99
CA ILE A 29 -63.99 -16.09 0.95
C ILE A 29 -63.63 -15.71 -0.49
N ILE A 30 -63.97 -16.54 -1.47
CA ILE A 30 -63.81 -16.20 -2.90
C ILE A 30 -64.74 -15.03 -3.24
N ASP A 31 -66.05 -15.19 -3.01
CA ASP A 31 -67.11 -14.22 -3.32
C ASP A 31 -66.88 -12.83 -2.72
N LEU A 32 -66.37 -12.75 -1.49
CA LEU A 32 -66.21 -11.49 -0.76
C LEU A 32 -64.92 -10.72 -1.10
N ASN A 33 -63.93 -11.35 -1.72
CA ASN A 33 -62.58 -10.77 -1.85
C ASN A 33 -62.01 -10.78 -3.28
N PHE A 34 -62.37 -11.77 -4.09
CA PHE A 34 -61.77 -12.02 -5.40
C PHE A 34 -62.76 -11.67 -6.52
N ARG A 35 -62.28 -11.02 -7.59
CA ARG A 35 -63.06 -10.78 -8.82
C ARG A 35 -62.20 -10.91 -10.06
N THR A 36 -62.81 -11.23 -11.20
CA THR A 36 -62.16 -11.00 -12.49
C THR A 36 -62.22 -9.51 -12.82
N ILE A 37 -61.15 -8.98 -13.40
CA ILE A 37 -61.14 -7.70 -14.11
C ILE A 37 -60.91 -7.98 -15.60
N GLU A 38 -61.88 -7.61 -16.43
CA GLU A 38 -61.79 -7.69 -17.90
C GLU A 38 -61.67 -6.30 -18.56
N ASP A 39 -62.08 -5.21 -17.88
CA ASP A 39 -61.83 -3.84 -18.34
C ASP A 39 -60.43 -3.36 -17.91
N SER A 40 -59.56 -3.10 -18.90
CA SER A 40 -58.22 -2.55 -18.69
C SER A 40 -58.21 -1.20 -17.99
N ARG A 41 -59.33 -0.46 -17.99
CA ARG A 41 -59.52 0.80 -17.25
C ARG A 41 -59.86 0.59 -15.78
N GLU A 42 -60.60 -0.47 -15.43
CA GLU A 42 -60.74 -0.84 -14.02
C GLU A 42 -59.38 -1.31 -13.49
N LEU A 43 -58.68 -2.16 -14.24
CA LEU A 43 -57.35 -2.64 -13.88
C LEU A 43 -56.38 -1.48 -13.60
N ASP A 44 -56.38 -0.46 -14.44
CA ASP A 44 -55.53 0.72 -14.30
C ASP A 44 -55.94 1.65 -13.13
N ARG A 45 -57.24 1.71 -12.78
CA ARG A 45 -57.70 2.36 -11.53
C ARG A 45 -57.20 1.60 -10.31
N VAL A 46 -57.43 0.30 -10.26
CA VAL A 46 -57.04 -0.59 -9.14
C VAL A 46 -55.52 -0.57 -8.91
N LEU A 47 -54.74 -0.59 -10.00
CA LEU A 47 -53.28 -0.53 -9.93
C LEU A 47 -52.70 0.89 -9.88
N ASN A 48 -53.55 1.91 -9.72
CA ASN A 48 -53.20 3.35 -9.66
C ASN A 48 -52.20 3.79 -10.74
N ARG A 49 -52.38 3.33 -11.98
CA ARG A 49 -51.47 3.58 -13.10
C ARG A 49 -52.24 4.02 -14.34
N ASN A 50 -51.62 4.80 -15.22
CA ASN A 50 -52.26 5.39 -16.41
C ASN A 50 -53.58 6.18 -16.17
N THR A 51 -54.05 6.38 -14.93
CA THR A 51 -55.38 6.90 -14.55
C THR A 51 -55.72 8.28 -15.14
N LYS A 52 -54.71 9.05 -15.55
CA LYS A 52 -54.86 10.37 -16.20
C LYS A 52 -54.81 10.31 -17.75
N SER A 53 -54.68 9.13 -18.35
CA SER A 53 -54.59 8.93 -19.80
C SER A 53 -55.91 8.50 -20.42
N ARG A 54 -56.29 9.14 -21.54
CA ARG A 54 -57.43 8.74 -22.39
C ARG A 54 -57.06 7.78 -23.53
N ARG A 55 -55.77 7.40 -23.66
CA ARG A 55 -55.23 6.66 -24.83
C ARG A 55 -54.24 5.53 -24.49
N LYS A 56 -53.96 5.30 -23.21
CA LYS A 56 -53.01 4.28 -22.76
C LYS A 56 -53.66 3.50 -21.64
N HIS A 57 -54.00 2.25 -21.91
CA HIS A 57 -54.55 1.30 -20.95
C HIS A 57 -53.70 0.03 -20.93
N SER A 58 -53.91 -0.83 -19.92
CA SER A 58 -53.14 -2.06 -19.74
C SER A 58 -53.81 -3.27 -20.38
N ASP A 59 -54.20 -3.15 -21.65
CA ASP A 59 -55.03 -4.13 -22.37
C ASP A 59 -54.37 -5.53 -22.47
N HIS A 60 -53.04 -5.58 -22.47
CA HIS A 60 -52.24 -6.81 -22.48
C HIS A 60 -52.16 -7.55 -21.12
N LEU A 61 -52.82 -7.02 -20.09
CA LEU A 61 -52.85 -7.57 -18.73
C LEU A 61 -54.28 -7.86 -18.25
N VAL A 62 -55.28 -7.83 -19.15
CA VAL A 62 -56.63 -8.37 -18.93
C VAL A 62 -56.90 -9.54 -19.89
N PRO A 63 -57.67 -10.56 -19.49
CA PRO A 63 -58.26 -10.74 -18.16
C PRO A 63 -57.23 -10.98 -17.06
N ALA A 64 -57.59 -10.57 -15.85
CA ALA A 64 -56.84 -10.80 -14.62
C ALA A 64 -57.82 -11.17 -13.51
N TRP A 65 -57.34 -11.82 -12.44
CA TRP A 65 -58.04 -11.76 -11.16
C TRP A 65 -57.39 -10.76 -10.21
N CYS A 66 -58.23 -10.07 -9.46
CA CYS A 66 -57.88 -9.10 -8.43
C CYS A 66 -58.40 -9.58 -7.09
N VAL A 67 -57.60 -9.38 -6.03
CA VAL A 67 -58.02 -9.56 -4.64
C VAL A 67 -57.78 -8.28 -3.85
N SER A 68 -58.83 -7.81 -3.20
CA SER A 68 -58.89 -6.63 -2.33
C SER A 68 -59.41 -7.03 -0.97
N GLY A 69 -58.93 -6.37 0.09
CA GLY A 69 -59.25 -6.71 1.48
C GLY A 69 -60.20 -5.71 2.13
N VAL A 70 -60.24 -5.74 3.45
CA VAL A 70 -60.93 -4.77 4.31
C VAL A 70 -59.96 -4.05 5.24
N ASP A 71 -60.32 -2.84 5.67
CA ASP A 71 -59.69 -2.21 6.83
C ASP A 71 -60.01 -3.06 8.09
N PRO A 72 -59.01 -3.43 8.91
CA PRO A 72 -59.22 -4.34 10.03
C PRO A 72 -59.91 -3.71 11.25
N LEU A 73 -60.11 -2.38 11.27
CA LEU A 73 -60.81 -1.65 12.34
C LEU A 73 -62.25 -1.29 11.95
N THR A 74 -62.52 -0.94 10.69
CA THR A 74 -63.87 -0.57 10.21
C THR A 74 -64.61 -1.68 9.47
N GLY A 75 -63.89 -2.65 8.89
CA GLY A 75 -64.46 -3.67 8.02
C GLY A 75 -64.82 -3.16 6.61
N GLU A 76 -64.51 -1.92 6.27
CA GLU A 76 -64.78 -1.35 4.94
C GLU A 76 -63.78 -1.85 3.89
N ASN A 77 -64.24 -2.08 2.66
CA ASN A 77 -63.39 -2.58 1.57
C ASN A 77 -62.25 -1.59 1.22
N THR A 78 -61.01 -2.08 1.18
CA THR A 78 -59.80 -1.30 0.91
C THR A 78 -59.01 -1.81 -0.29
N LEU A 79 -58.27 -0.90 -0.94
CA LEU A 79 -57.26 -1.21 -1.94
C LEU A 79 -55.83 -1.22 -1.35
N GLU A 80 -55.67 -1.02 -0.03
CA GLU A 80 -54.38 -1.28 0.62
C GLU A 80 -54.03 -2.78 0.51
N GLY A 81 -52.76 -3.10 0.24
CA GLY A 81 -52.31 -4.49 0.05
C GLY A 81 -52.84 -5.21 -1.20
N VAL A 82 -53.61 -4.55 -2.09
CA VAL A 82 -54.27 -5.15 -3.27
C VAL A 82 -53.30 -5.92 -4.18
N GLN A 83 -53.70 -7.12 -4.60
CA GLN A 83 -52.90 -8.00 -5.47
C GLN A 83 -53.69 -8.34 -6.74
N VAL A 84 -53.03 -8.27 -7.89
CA VAL A 84 -53.60 -8.64 -9.19
C VAL A 84 -52.71 -9.67 -9.89
N LYS A 85 -53.31 -10.73 -10.43
CA LYS A 85 -52.66 -11.73 -11.29
C LYS A 85 -53.29 -11.68 -12.70
N PRO A 86 -52.56 -11.18 -13.71
CA PRO A 86 -52.93 -11.34 -15.11
C PRO A 86 -52.90 -12.81 -15.54
N ASP A 87 -53.77 -13.21 -16.48
CA ASP A 87 -53.62 -14.49 -17.20
C ASP A 87 -52.33 -14.51 -18.05
N THR A 88 -51.96 -13.35 -18.62
CA THR A 88 -50.74 -13.14 -19.41
C THR A 88 -49.76 -12.22 -18.67
N PRO A 89 -48.99 -12.73 -17.69
CA PRO A 89 -48.02 -11.93 -16.95
C PRO A 89 -46.87 -11.43 -17.85
N SER A 90 -46.46 -10.18 -17.65
CA SER A 90 -45.33 -9.56 -18.36
C SER A 90 -43.98 -9.83 -17.67
N SER A 91 -42.89 -9.89 -18.43
CA SER A 91 -41.53 -9.87 -17.86
C SER A 91 -41.10 -8.47 -17.42
N ASP A 92 -40.27 -8.41 -16.38
CA ASP A 92 -39.62 -7.19 -15.91
C ASP A 92 -38.46 -6.76 -16.83
N LYS A 93 -37.81 -5.63 -16.50
CA LYS A 93 -36.65 -5.09 -17.23
C LYS A 93 -35.39 -5.99 -17.19
N LYS A 94 -35.42 -7.11 -16.47
CA LYS A 94 -34.36 -8.12 -16.37
C LYS A 94 -34.79 -9.47 -16.97
N GLY A 95 -35.94 -9.51 -17.66
CA GLY A 95 -36.50 -10.71 -18.28
C GLY A 95 -37.28 -11.63 -17.33
N LYS A 96 -37.37 -11.32 -16.04
CA LYS A 96 -38.05 -12.18 -15.05
C LYS A 96 -39.56 -11.97 -15.12
N LEU A 97 -40.31 -13.07 -15.24
CA LEU A 97 -41.78 -13.05 -15.33
C LEU A 97 -42.42 -12.52 -14.03
N GLN A 98 -43.22 -11.45 -14.12
CA GLN A 98 -43.92 -10.86 -12.98
C GLN A 98 -45.32 -11.47 -12.82
N LYS A 99 -45.44 -12.51 -11.98
CA LYS A 99 -46.71 -13.23 -11.71
C LYS A 99 -47.78 -12.37 -11.02
N TYR A 100 -47.39 -11.43 -10.17
CA TYR A 100 -48.31 -10.58 -9.39
C TYR A 100 -47.96 -9.10 -9.48
N ILE A 101 -48.98 -8.24 -9.50
CA ILE A 101 -48.86 -6.78 -9.63
C ILE A 101 -49.67 -6.12 -8.51
N GLY A 102 -49.06 -5.17 -7.80
CA GLY A 102 -49.71 -4.32 -6.78
C GLY A 102 -49.84 -2.86 -7.24
N ALA A 103 -50.58 -2.06 -6.49
CA ALA A 103 -50.88 -0.67 -6.86
C ALA A 103 -49.64 0.26 -6.88
N THR A 104 -49.55 1.10 -7.90
CA THR A 104 -48.41 1.99 -8.13
C THR A 104 -48.42 3.15 -7.13
N GLY A 105 -47.31 3.35 -6.40
CA GLY A 105 -47.17 4.44 -5.44
C GLY A 105 -47.95 4.28 -4.13
N ALA A 106 -48.65 3.16 -3.94
CA ALA A 106 -49.19 2.77 -2.63
C ALA A 106 -48.06 2.31 -1.69
N ASN A 107 -48.29 2.38 -0.38
CA ASN A 107 -47.43 1.68 0.57
C ASN A 107 -47.63 0.17 0.41
N THR A 108 -46.55 -0.61 0.55
CA THR A 108 -46.66 -2.06 0.70
C THR A 108 -47.17 -2.37 2.11
N ALA A 109 -48.33 -3.03 2.21
CA ALA A 109 -49.04 -3.26 3.46
C ALA A 109 -49.61 -4.69 3.52
N PRO A 110 -49.89 -5.23 4.72
CA PRO A 110 -50.65 -6.46 4.89
C PRO A 110 -52.05 -6.38 4.27
N LEU A 111 -52.59 -7.53 3.90
CA LEU A 111 -53.91 -7.72 3.29
C LEU A 111 -54.78 -8.57 4.23
N PHE A 112 -55.91 -8.00 4.63
CA PHE A 112 -56.91 -8.62 5.51
C PHE A 112 -58.13 -8.99 4.68
N LEU A 113 -58.44 -10.28 4.56
CA LEU A 113 -59.59 -10.72 3.76
C LEU A 113 -60.90 -10.63 4.56
N ASN A 114 -61.97 -10.19 3.90
CA ASN A 114 -63.32 -10.20 4.43
C ASN A 114 -63.79 -11.65 4.66
N THR A 115 -64.25 -11.96 5.87
CA THR A 115 -64.71 -13.29 6.28
C THR A 115 -66.23 -13.47 6.24
N GLY A 116 -66.98 -12.40 5.95
CA GLY A 116 -68.44 -12.36 6.09
C GLY A 116 -68.93 -12.24 7.54
N ILE A 117 -68.01 -12.19 8.52
CA ILE A 117 -68.30 -11.99 9.94
C ILE A 117 -68.06 -10.52 10.28
N GLU A 118 -69.09 -9.83 10.77
CA GLU A 118 -69.02 -8.42 11.13
C GLU A 118 -67.95 -8.18 12.22
N ASN A 119 -67.17 -7.10 12.10
CA ASN A 119 -66.09 -6.73 13.01
C ASN A 119 -65.02 -7.82 13.27
N PHE A 120 -64.91 -8.87 12.43
CA PHE A 120 -64.00 -10.01 12.66
C PHE A 120 -62.58 -9.59 13.04
N TRP A 121 -61.91 -8.81 12.18
CA TRP A 121 -60.52 -8.39 12.40
C TRP A 121 -60.34 -7.52 13.64
N LYS A 122 -61.31 -6.65 13.94
CA LYS A 122 -61.33 -5.83 15.15
C LYS A 122 -61.45 -6.69 16.41
N ALA A 123 -62.35 -7.68 16.41
CA ALA A 123 -62.48 -8.65 17.50
C ALA A 123 -61.22 -9.52 17.67
N ILE A 124 -60.47 -9.79 16.59
CA ILE A 124 -59.14 -10.41 16.69
C ILE A 124 -58.10 -9.42 17.23
N ILE A 125 -58.10 -8.13 16.85
CA ILE A 125 -57.19 -7.10 17.39
C ILE A 125 -57.37 -6.96 18.90
N GLU A 126 -58.62 -6.86 19.36
CA GLU A 126 -59.01 -6.67 20.77
C GLU A 126 -58.72 -7.93 21.61
N ASP A 127 -59.10 -9.12 21.14
CA ASP A 127 -58.84 -10.37 21.83
C ASP A 127 -57.42 -10.91 21.53
N LYS A 128 -56.48 -10.61 22.41
CA LYS A 128 -55.10 -11.10 22.33
C LYS A 128 -54.96 -12.61 22.56
N SER A 129 -55.94 -13.33 23.12
CA SER A 129 -55.82 -14.77 23.40
C SER A 129 -55.86 -15.64 22.13
N LYS A 130 -56.53 -15.16 21.06
CA LYS A 130 -56.66 -15.90 19.80
C LYS A 130 -55.33 -15.92 19.02
N PRO A 131 -54.93 -17.06 18.43
CA PRO A 131 -53.75 -17.11 17.57
C PRO A 131 -53.99 -16.37 16.24
N VAL A 132 -52.91 -15.88 15.64
CA VAL A 132 -52.93 -15.23 14.32
C VAL A 132 -51.84 -15.84 13.44
N LEU A 133 -52.18 -16.21 12.21
CA LEU A 133 -51.24 -16.78 11.23
C LEU A 133 -50.81 -15.71 10.22
N ILE A 134 -49.53 -15.69 9.83
CA ILE A 134 -48.97 -14.77 8.84
C ILE A 134 -48.30 -15.57 7.72
N THR A 135 -48.61 -15.23 6.47
CA THR A 135 -48.15 -15.96 5.26
C THR A 135 -47.99 -15.02 4.05
N GLU A 136 -47.24 -15.45 3.02
CA GLU A 136 -47.01 -14.64 1.81
C GLU A 136 -48.05 -14.94 0.70
N GLY A 137 -48.95 -13.98 0.47
CA GLY A 137 -49.91 -13.99 -0.64
C GLY A 137 -51.35 -14.38 -0.27
N ALA A 138 -52.31 -13.78 -0.98
CA ALA A 138 -53.73 -13.80 -0.59
C ALA A 138 -54.37 -15.20 -0.58
N LYS A 139 -53.97 -16.12 -1.47
CA LYS A 139 -54.60 -17.46 -1.55
C LYS A 139 -54.39 -18.29 -0.27
N LYS A 140 -53.19 -18.21 0.30
CA LYS A 140 -52.82 -18.86 1.57
C LYS A 140 -53.58 -18.28 2.75
N ALA A 141 -53.79 -16.96 2.77
CA ALA A 141 -54.67 -16.33 3.74
C ALA A 141 -56.12 -16.79 3.59
N GLY A 142 -56.62 -16.95 2.36
CA GLY A 142 -57.94 -17.51 2.09
C GLY A 142 -58.08 -18.97 2.57
N ALA A 143 -57.06 -19.80 2.36
CA ALA A 143 -57.01 -21.18 2.86
C ALA A 143 -56.99 -21.25 4.39
N GLY A 144 -56.17 -20.44 5.06
CA GLY A 144 -56.11 -20.40 6.53
C GLY A 144 -57.43 -19.91 7.16
N LEU A 145 -58.05 -18.89 6.58
CA LEU A 145 -59.37 -18.40 7.01
C LEU A 145 -60.48 -19.43 6.75
N ALA A 146 -60.40 -20.22 5.69
CA ALA A 146 -61.33 -21.33 5.44
C ALA A 146 -61.24 -22.46 6.49
N LEU A 147 -60.13 -22.56 7.24
CA LEU A 147 -59.99 -23.41 8.42
C LEU A 147 -60.41 -22.74 9.74
N GLY A 148 -60.92 -21.51 9.69
CA GLY A 148 -61.28 -20.70 10.85
C GLY A 148 -60.10 -19.99 11.55
N ILE A 149 -58.90 -20.02 10.95
CA ILE A 149 -57.69 -19.46 11.54
C ILE A 149 -57.50 -18.01 11.06
N PRO A 150 -57.44 -16.99 11.95
CA PRO A 150 -57.21 -15.60 11.56
C PRO A 150 -55.88 -15.44 10.82
N THR A 151 -55.91 -15.35 9.49
CA THR A 151 -54.71 -15.42 8.64
C THR A 151 -54.49 -14.14 7.84
N ILE A 152 -53.34 -13.50 8.05
CA ILE A 152 -52.93 -12.25 7.41
C ILE A 152 -52.01 -12.58 6.23
N SER A 153 -52.34 -12.07 5.03
CA SER A 153 -51.45 -12.13 3.86
C SER A 153 -50.51 -10.93 3.89
N ILE A 154 -49.20 -11.15 3.85
CA ILE A 154 -48.21 -10.09 3.61
C ILE A 154 -47.69 -10.14 2.16
N PRO A 155 -47.30 -8.99 1.55
CA PRO A 155 -46.68 -8.99 0.22
C PRO A 155 -45.23 -9.52 0.16
N GLY A 156 -44.62 -9.77 1.33
CA GLY A 156 -43.30 -10.39 1.46
C GLY A 156 -42.67 -10.09 2.82
N VAL A 157 -41.89 -11.02 3.36
CA VAL A 157 -41.36 -10.96 4.74
C VAL A 157 -40.58 -9.66 5.04
N THR A 158 -39.80 -9.18 4.07
CA THR A 158 -39.04 -7.93 4.17
C THR A 158 -39.91 -6.66 4.26
N THR A 159 -41.18 -6.74 3.85
CA THR A 159 -42.11 -5.59 3.81
C THR A 159 -42.84 -5.35 5.14
N CYS A 160 -42.68 -6.26 6.11
CA CYS A 160 -43.24 -6.12 7.46
C CYS A 160 -42.53 -5.09 8.33
N ARG A 161 -41.45 -4.46 7.84
CA ARG A 161 -40.70 -3.41 8.53
C ARG A 161 -40.71 -2.11 7.73
N LYS A 162 -40.88 -0.98 8.43
CA LYS A 162 -40.75 0.38 7.88
C LYS A 162 -39.89 1.21 8.81
N ASN A 163 -38.81 1.81 8.28
CA ASN A 163 -37.83 2.61 9.04
C ASN A 163 -37.32 1.91 10.33
N GLY A 164 -37.11 0.59 10.27
CA GLY A 164 -36.63 -0.21 11.41
C GLY A 164 -37.68 -0.60 12.46
N ARG A 165 -38.96 -0.24 12.27
CA ARG A 165 -40.09 -0.65 13.14
C ARG A 165 -41.00 -1.64 12.42
N LEU A 166 -41.76 -2.42 13.19
CA LEU A 166 -42.83 -3.28 12.70
C LEU A 166 -43.89 -2.45 11.94
N HIS A 167 -44.55 -3.05 10.95
CA HIS A 167 -45.64 -2.39 10.21
C HIS A 167 -46.83 -2.13 11.14
N TYR A 168 -47.35 -0.90 11.16
CA TYR A 168 -48.39 -0.44 12.11
C TYR A 168 -49.61 -1.37 12.22
N TRP A 169 -50.09 -1.92 11.10
CA TRP A 169 -51.14 -2.94 11.13
C TRP A 169 -50.76 -4.21 11.92
N LEU A 170 -49.55 -4.76 11.74
CA LEU A 170 -49.10 -5.95 12.48
C LEU A 170 -48.86 -5.63 13.96
N GLU A 171 -48.36 -4.44 14.27
CA GLU A 171 -48.20 -3.91 15.63
C GLU A 171 -49.56 -3.84 16.36
N ALA A 172 -50.64 -3.46 15.68
CA ALA A 172 -52.00 -3.46 16.26
C ALA A 172 -52.50 -4.87 16.64
N PHE A 173 -52.16 -5.91 15.87
CA PHE A 173 -52.49 -7.29 16.23
C PHE A 173 -51.66 -7.83 17.40
N ALA A 174 -50.42 -7.36 17.54
CA ALA A 174 -49.43 -7.85 18.50
C ALA A 174 -49.72 -7.44 19.96
N GLY A 175 -48.80 -7.77 20.87
CA GLY A 175 -48.93 -7.55 22.32
C GLY A 175 -48.87 -8.84 23.16
N PHE A 176 -48.90 -8.67 24.49
CA PHE A 176 -48.82 -9.77 25.45
C PHE A 176 -49.97 -10.78 25.32
N GLY A 177 -49.66 -12.07 25.45
CA GLY A 177 -50.63 -13.17 25.36
C GLY A 177 -50.96 -13.64 23.94
N ARG A 178 -50.70 -12.85 22.90
CA ARG A 178 -50.86 -13.24 21.50
C ARG A 178 -49.87 -14.35 21.13
N THR A 179 -50.34 -15.35 20.39
CA THR A 179 -49.46 -16.27 19.64
C THR A 179 -49.55 -15.95 18.15
N PHE A 180 -48.40 -15.75 17.50
CA PHE A 180 -48.28 -15.68 16.04
C PHE A 180 -47.70 -16.99 15.49
N TYR A 181 -48.29 -17.46 14.39
CA TYR A 181 -47.78 -18.57 13.59
C TYR A 181 -47.27 -18.03 12.26
N LEU A 182 -46.01 -18.28 11.93
CA LEU A 182 -45.38 -17.86 10.68
C LEU A 182 -45.31 -19.04 9.72
N ALA A 183 -46.10 -19.03 8.65
CA ALA A 183 -46.13 -20.09 7.64
C ALA A 183 -45.76 -19.53 6.26
N PHE A 184 -44.53 -19.79 5.84
CA PHE A 184 -43.97 -19.35 4.57
C PHE A 184 -43.59 -20.55 3.69
N ASP A 185 -43.48 -20.31 2.39
CA ASP A 185 -43.32 -21.36 1.40
C ASP A 185 -42.04 -22.17 1.63
N ALA A 186 -42.07 -23.47 1.32
CA ALA A 186 -40.93 -24.35 1.59
C ALA A 186 -39.63 -23.85 0.94
N ASP A 187 -39.71 -23.23 -0.25
CA ASP A 187 -38.55 -22.67 -0.96
C ASP A 187 -38.06 -21.32 -0.39
N ILE A 188 -38.81 -20.66 0.50
CA ILE A 188 -38.35 -19.46 1.21
C ILE A 188 -37.27 -19.83 2.24
N ILE A 189 -37.31 -21.04 2.78
CA ILE A 189 -36.38 -21.51 3.82
C ILE A 189 -34.93 -21.53 3.31
N ASP A 190 -34.68 -21.87 2.04
CA ASP A 190 -33.30 -21.94 1.50
C ASP A 190 -32.65 -20.55 1.30
N LYS A 191 -33.46 -19.49 1.18
CA LYS A 191 -32.98 -18.16 0.78
C LYS A 191 -32.50 -17.37 2.00
N ARG A 192 -31.18 -17.40 2.28
CA ARG A 192 -30.53 -16.67 3.40
C ARG A 192 -31.08 -15.25 3.68
N PRO A 193 -31.30 -14.36 2.68
CA PRO A 193 -31.85 -13.03 2.95
C PRO A 193 -33.28 -13.04 3.53
N VAL A 194 -34.08 -14.04 3.16
CA VAL A 194 -35.47 -14.20 3.64
C VAL A 194 -35.50 -14.93 4.98
N GLN A 195 -34.58 -15.88 5.25
CA GLN A 195 -34.33 -16.41 6.60
C GLN A 195 -34.04 -15.26 7.58
N TYR A 196 -33.14 -14.33 7.22
CA TYR A 196 -32.84 -13.16 8.05
C TYR A 196 -34.03 -12.22 8.21
N ALA A 197 -34.85 -12.02 7.17
CA ALA A 197 -36.08 -11.24 7.27
C ALA A 197 -37.11 -11.90 8.21
N LEU A 198 -37.24 -13.22 8.18
CA LEU A 198 -38.18 -13.98 9.01
C LEU A 198 -37.76 -13.95 10.49
N ILE A 199 -36.48 -14.19 10.76
CA ILE A 199 -35.87 -14.03 12.10
C ILE A 199 -36.07 -12.60 12.62
N SER A 200 -35.97 -11.60 11.74
CA SER A 200 -36.16 -10.19 12.08
C SER A 200 -37.62 -9.85 12.41
N LEU A 201 -38.58 -10.34 11.62
CA LEU A 201 -40.02 -10.16 11.87
C LEU A 201 -40.46 -10.83 13.18
N ALA A 202 -40.06 -12.08 13.38
CA ALA A 202 -40.37 -12.83 14.59
C ALA A 202 -39.81 -12.13 15.84
N ARG A 203 -38.58 -11.60 15.78
CA ARG A 203 -37.99 -10.82 16.89
C ARG A 203 -38.78 -9.56 17.22
N ASP A 204 -39.30 -8.84 16.22
CA ASP A 204 -40.14 -7.65 16.47
C ASP A 204 -41.46 -8.03 17.15
N LEU A 205 -42.11 -9.10 16.68
CA LEU A 205 -43.35 -9.61 17.26
C LEU A 205 -43.11 -10.08 18.71
N SER A 206 -42.04 -10.84 18.96
CA SER A 206 -41.62 -11.25 20.32
C SER A 206 -41.31 -10.05 21.23
N ALA A 207 -40.73 -8.97 20.70
CA ALA A 207 -40.46 -7.75 21.46
C ALA A 207 -41.73 -7.02 21.94
N THR A 208 -42.90 -7.31 21.37
CA THR A 208 -44.20 -6.82 21.88
C THR A 208 -44.78 -7.68 23.03
N GLY A 209 -44.10 -8.77 23.41
CA GLY A 209 -44.59 -9.75 24.37
C GLY A 209 -45.47 -10.86 23.77
N SER A 210 -45.60 -10.94 22.45
CA SER A 210 -46.26 -12.06 21.77
C SER A 210 -45.37 -13.30 21.71
N LYS A 211 -45.95 -14.50 21.80
CA LYS A 211 -45.27 -15.76 21.43
C LYS A 211 -45.20 -15.86 19.90
N VAL A 212 -44.09 -16.36 19.36
CA VAL A 212 -43.94 -16.56 17.91
C VAL A 212 -43.46 -17.98 17.62
N MET A 213 -44.22 -18.67 16.77
CA MET A 213 -43.98 -20.04 16.31
C MET A 213 -43.76 -20.05 14.79
N ILE A 214 -42.98 -20.99 14.28
CA ILE A 214 -42.69 -21.13 12.85
C ILE A 214 -43.18 -22.50 12.36
N ILE A 215 -44.07 -22.47 11.37
CA ILE A 215 -44.62 -23.68 10.74
C ILE A 215 -43.71 -24.06 9.57
N THR A 216 -43.09 -25.23 9.65
CA THR A 216 -42.24 -25.77 8.57
C THR A 216 -43.04 -26.78 7.75
N LEU A 217 -43.23 -26.51 6.46
CA LEU A 217 -43.93 -27.44 5.55
C LEU A 217 -43.04 -28.66 5.24
N PRO A 218 -43.56 -29.91 5.30
CA PRO A 218 -42.73 -31.11 5.25
C PRO A 218 -42.34 -31.60 3.83
N SER A 219 -42.73 -30.91 2.76
CA SER A 219 -42.37 -31.28 1.37
C SER A 219 -42.17 -30.08 0.46
N LEU A 220 -41.12 -30.13 -0.37
CA LEU A 220 -40.81 -29.16 -1.42
C LEU A 220 -41.77 -29.23 -2.63
N GLU A 221 -42.57 -30.30 -2.74
CA GLU A 221 -43.61 -30.43 -3.77
C GLU A 221 -44.85 -29.58 -3.42
N LEU A 222 -45.21 -29.51 -2.13
CA LEU A 222 -46.33 -28.75 -1.60
C LEU A 222 -45.84 -27.38 -1.11
N LYS A 223 -45.56 -26.51 -2.08
CA LYS A 223 -44.76 -25.30 -1.88
C LYS A 223 -45.42 -24.29 -0.93
N GLY A 224 -46.71 -24.04 -1.08
CA GLY A 224 -47.49 -23.17 -0.20
C GLY A 224 -48.35 -23.94 0.82
N MET A 225 -48.75 -23.26 1.89
CA MET A 225 -49.74 -23.82 2.83
C MET A 225 -51.12 -24.03 2.17
N ASP A 226 -51.46 -23.28 1.12
CA ASP A 226 -52.66 -23.49 0.31
C ASP A 226 -52.59 -24.82 -0.46
N ASP A 227 -51.46 -25.11 -1.11
CA ASP A 227 -51.20 -26.40 -1.78
C ASP A 227 -51.25 -27.58 -0.78
N PHE A 228 -50.70 -27.39 0.43
CA PHE A 228 -50.70 -28.39 1.50
C PHE A 228 -52.12 -28.67 2.01
N ILE A 229 -52.89 -27.64 2.39
CA ILE A 229 -54.27 -27.80 2.87
C ILE A 229 -55.16 -28.43 1.79
N ALA A 230 -54.98 -28.07 0.52
CA ALA A 230 -55.72 -28.64 -0.60
C ALA A 230 -55.41 -30.13 -0.83
N THR A 231 -54.18 -30.58 -0.54
CA THR A 231 -53.71 -31.94 -0.83
C THR A 231 -53.80 -32.89 0.37
N LYS A 232 -53.65 -32.38 1.59
CA LYS A 232 -53.60 -33.17 2.85
C LYS A 232 -54.80 -32.93 3.77
N GLY A 233 -55.60 -31.89 3.52
CA GLY A 233 -56.74 -31.51 4.35
C GLY A 233 -56.36 -30.60 5.53
N GLY A 234 -57.37 -29.94 6.09
CA GLY A 234 -57.20 -28.94 7.14
C GLY A 234 -56.71 -29.50 8.48
N ASP A 235 -57.05 -30.74 8.81
CA ASP A 235 -56.69 -31.32 10.11
C ASP A 235 -55.23 -31.78 10.17
N GLU A 236 -54.63 -32.19 9.05
CA GLU A 236 -53.17 -32.38 8.96
C GLU A 236 -52.43 -31.04 9.07
N PHE A 237 -52.99 -29.94 8.54
CA PHE A 237 -52.40 -28.62 8.73
C PHE A 237 -52.49 -28.13 10.18
N LYS A 238 -53.55 -28.48 10.93
CA LYS A 238 -53.65 -28.19 12.37
C LYS A 238 -52.56 -28.88 13.17
N LYS A 239 -52.20 -30.14 12.85
CA LYS A 239 -51.04 -30.81 13.49
C LYS A 239 -49.75 -30.01 13.31
N LEU A 240 -49.50 -29.44 12.12
CA LEU A 240 -48.35 -28.57 11.88
C LEU A 240 -48.38 -27.23 12.66
N ILE A 241 -49.54 -26.84 13.21
CA ILE A 241 -49.68 -25.69 14.14
C ILE A 241 -49.35 -26.14 15.57
N ASP A 242 -49.80 -27.33 15.97
CA ASP A 242 -49.51 -27.93 17.28
C ASP A 242 -48.03 -28.34 17.43
N GLU A 243 -47.42 -28.80 16.33
CA GLU A 243 -46.01 -29.21 16.20
C GLU A 243 -45.04 -28.05 15.86
N ALA A 244 -45.54 -26.81 15.74
CA ALA A 244 -44.73 -25.67 15.29
C ALA A 244 -43.60 -25.31 16.28
N SER A 245 -42.34 -25.25 15.80
CA SER A 245 -41.17 -24.87 16.60
C SER A 245 -41.19 -23.39 17.02
N THR A 246 -40.59 -23.04 18.17
CA THR A 246 -40.24 -21.64 18.47
C THR A 246 -39.16 -21.13 17.51
N ILE A 247 -38.96 -19.80 17.44
CA ILE A 247 -37.86 -19.24 16.63
C ILE A 247 -36.47 -19.70 17.12
N GLU A 248 -36.26 -19.86 18.42
CA GLU A 248 -35.00 -20.37 18.98
C GLU A 248 -34.71 -21.81 18.52
N GLU A 249 -35.72 -22.69 18.58
CA GLU A 249 -35.64 -24.09 18.12
C GLU A 249 -35.45 -24.16 16.60
N TRP A 250 -36.27 -23.46 15.82
CA TRP A 250 -36.19 -23.42 14.36
C TRP A 250 -34.83 -22.88 13.86
N LYS A 251 -34.27 -21.86 14.55
CA LYS A 251 -32.92 -21.36 14.24
C LYS A 251 -31.86 -22.43 14.55
N LYS A 252 -31.99 -23.16 15.67
CA LYS A 252 -31.07 -24.25 16.01
C LYS A 252 -31.11 -25.35 14.94
N GLU A 253 -32.31 -25.79 14.54
CA GLU A 253 -32.47 -26.76 13.45
C GLU A 253 -31.82 -26.30 12.15
N LEU A 254 -31.95 -25.01 11.78
CA LEU A 254 -31.28 -24.45 10.61
C LEU A 254 -29.75 -24.46 10.76
N ASP A 255 -29.22 -24.10 11.93
CA ASP A 255 -27.78 -24.13 12.20
C ASP A 255 -27.21 -25.57 12.24
N GLU A 256 -28.02 -26.57 12.57
CA GLU A 256 -27.66 -28.00 12.52
C GLU A 256 -27.77 -28.56 11.09
N LYS A 257 -28.85 -28.26 10.34
CA LYS A 257 -29.00 -28.60 8.92
C LYS A 257 -27.87 -27.97 8.08
N ARG A 258 -27.46 -26.73 8.38
CA ARG A 258 -26.28 -26.08 7.78
C ARG A 258 -25.00 -26.86 8.06
N LYS A 259 -24.72 -27.24 9.31
CA LYS A 259 -23.50 -28.00 9.64
C LYS A 259 -23.44 -29.34 8.90
N ALA A 260 -24.56 -30.05 8.77
CA ALA A 260 -24.63 -31.28 7.99
C ALA A 260 -24.32 -31.04 6.50
N GLN A 261 -24.99 -30.06 5.88
CA GLN A 261 -24.76 -29.69 4.46
C GLN A 261 -23.36 -29.12 4.21
N GLU A 262 -22.74 -28.46 5.19
CA GLU A 262 -21.39 -27.93 5.06
C GLU A 262 -20.35 -29.07 5.08
N ILE A 263 -20.53 -30.10 5.91
CA ILE A 263 -19.66 -31.29 5.95
C ILE A 263 -19.68 -32.07 4.61
N GLU A 264 -20.75 -32.00 3.81
CA GLU A 264 -20.82 -32.60 2.47
C GLU A 264 -20.22 -31.74 1.34
N PHE A 265 -19.90 -30.45 1.58
CA PHE A 265 -19.51 -29.48 0.53
C PHE A 265 -18.17 -28.76 0.74
N ASP A 266 -17.52 -28.88 1.92
CA ASP A 266 -16.42 -27.99 2.32
C ASP A 266 -15.01 -28.48 1.96
N ASP A 267 -14.68 -28.47 0.65
CA ASP A 267 -13.27 -28.58 0.18
C ASP A 267 -12.97 -27.75 -1.10
N GLU A 268 -13.89 -27.72 -2.08
CA GLU A 268 -13.69 -27.02 -3.36
C GLU A 268 -14.43 -25.67 -3.47
N GLU A 269 -15.75 -25.61 -3.22
CA GLU A 269 -16.57 -24.47 -3.66
C GLU A 269 -16.42 -23.17 -2.83
N ARG A 270 -15.98 -23.24 -1.57
CA ARG A 270 -16.02 -22.09 -0.64
C ARG A 270 -15.01 -20.97 -0.91
N LYS A 271 -14.09 -21.16 -1.87
CA LYS A 271 -13.13 -20.13 -2.32
C LYS A 271 -13.87 -18.94 -2.95
N SER A 272 -13.44 -17.71 -2.63
CA SER A 272 -14.00 -16.48 -3.19
C SER A 272 -13.82 -16.41 -4.71
N ARG A 273 -14.55 -15.56 -5.43
CA ARG A 273 -14.37 -15.37 -6.89
C ARG A 273 -12.90 -15.13 -7.26
N MET A 274 -12.24 -14.22 -6.52
CA MET A 274 -10.79 -13.96 -6.62
C MET A 274 -9.95 -15.23 -6.36
N SER A 275 -10.26 -16.00 -5.32
CA SER A 275 -9.50 -17.21 -4.96
C SER A 275 -9.68 -18.37 -5.95
N ARG A 276 -10.87 -18.52 -6.57
CA ARG A 276 -11.08 -19.47 -7.67
C ARG A 276 -10.34 -19.03 -8.94
N ALA A 277 -10.43 -17.75 -9.31
CA ALA A 277 -9.67 -17.19 -10.41
C ALA A 277 -8.15 -17.34 -10.22
N TYR A 278 -7.66 -17.12 -8.99
CA TYR A 278 -6.27 -17.36 -8.62
C TYR A 278 -5.89 -18.84 -8.77
N LYS A 279 -6.72 -19.78 -8.27
CA LYS A 279 -6.48 -21.24 -8.44
C LYS A 279 -6.34 -21.59 -9.92
N ILE A 280 -7.27 -21.14 -10.76
CA ILE A 280 -7.30 -21.43 -12.21
C ILE A 280 -6.08 -20.83 -12.92
N ILE A 281 -5.84 -19.52 -12.78
CA ILE A 281 -4.72 -18.84 -13.46
C ILE A 281 -3.37 -19.37 -12.94
N SER A 282 -3.24 -19.66 -11.64
CA SER A 282 -2.02 -20.27 -11.09
C SER A 282 -1.82 -21.73 -11.50
N GLN A 283 -2.86 -22.44 -11.93
CA GLN A 283 -2.74 -23.81 -12.46
C GLN A 283 -2.45 -23.84 -13.97
N GLY A 284 -2.96 -22.88 -14.74
CA GLY A 284 -2.73 -22.82 -16.20
C GLY A 284 -1.51 -22.01 -16.62
N TRP A 285 -1.20 -20.92 -15.92
CA TRP A 285 -0.12 -19.98 -16.26
C TRP A 285 0.96 -19.87 -15.18
N GLY A 286 0.90 -20.70 -14.13
CA GLY A 286 1.78 -20.62 -12.96
C GLY A 286 3.26 -20.48 -13.34
N ASP A 287 3.81 -21.50 -14.00
CA ASP A 287 5.24 -21.57 -14.32
C ASP A 287 5.65 -20.63 -15.49
N SER A 288 4.72 -20.32 -16.40
CA SER A 288 4.93 -19.37 -17.51
C SER A 288 5.07 -17.91 -17.06
N ILE A 289 4.46 -17.53 -15.93
CA ILE A 289 4.50 -16.16 -15.41
C ILE A 289 5.72 -15.96 -14.51
N ARG A 290 6.59 -14.99 -14.87
CA ARG A 290 7.79 -14.60 -14.10
C ARG A 290 7.86 -13.09 -13.89
N LEU A 291 8.43 -12.60 -12.78
CA LEU A 291 8.75 -11.17 -12.62
C LEU A 291 10.25 -10.95 -12.85
N ASN A 292 10.59 -10.25 -13.93
CA ASN A 292 11.95 -9.84 -14.21
C ASN A 292 12.35 -8.70 -13.26
N THR A 293 13.10 -9.01 -12.20
CA THR A 293 13.44 -8.04 -11.14
C THR A 293 14.49 -7.03 -11.56
N LEU A 294 15.17 -7.21 -12.69
CA LEU A 294 15.99 -6.16 -13.31
C LEU A 294 15.09 -5.18 -14.06
N LYS A 295 14.34 -5.67 -15.05
CA LYS A 295 13.53 -4.84 -15.95
C LYS A 295 12.16 -4.42 -15.40
N LYS A 296 11.80 -4.85 -14.19
CA LYS A 296 10.59 -4.50 -13.43
C LYS A 296 9.26 -4.78 -14.15
N TYR A 297 9.24 -5.61 -15.20
CA TYR A 297 8.02 -6.02 -15.90
C TYR A 297 7.76 -7.53 -15.74
N ILE A 298 6.50 -7.92 -16.01
CA ILE A 298 6.05 -9.32 -15.98
C ILE A 298 6.34 -9.95 -17.34
N GLU A 299 6.86 -11.17 -17.31
CA GLU A 299 7.07 -12.02 -18.48
C GLU A 299 6.08 -13.18 -18.49
N PHE A 300 5.76 -13.63 -19.70
CA PHE A 300 4.98 -14.80 -20.03
C PHE A 300 5.74 -15.57 -21.12
N ASP A 301 6.13 -16.83 -20.85
CA ASP A 301 6.96 -17.64 -21.76
C ASP A 301 8.21 -16.90 -22.28
N ASN A 302 8.91 -16.21 -21.36
CA ASN A 302 10.10 -15.37 -21.62
C ASN A 302 9.87 -14.15 -22.54
N SER A 303 8.61 -13.80 -22.81
CA SER A 303 8.20 -12.60 -23.54
C SER A 303 7.56 -11.59 -22.59
N ARG A 304 7.82 -10.30 -22.75
CA ARG A 304 7.16 -9.26 -21.94
C ARG A 304 5.65 -9.29 -22.14
N MET A 305 4.89 -9.48 -21.07
CA MET A 305 3.43 -9.52 -21.09
C MET A 305 2.84 -8.12 -21.31
N ASP A 306 1.86 -7.99 -22.22
CA ASP A 306 1.00 -6.80 -22.31
C ASP A 306 -0.12 -6.88 -21.26
N LEU A 307 -0.03 -6.00 -20.25
CA LEU A 307 -0.98 -5.94 -19.15
C LEU A 307 -2.31 -5.26 -19.54
N ASP A 308 -2.36 -4.46 -20.61
CA ASP A 308 -3.62 -3.86 -21.08
C ASP A 308 -4.52 -4.91 -21.76
N LEU A 309 -3.92 -5.92 -22.42
CA LEU A 309 -4.62 -7.05 -23.02
C LEU A 309 -4.88 -8.22 -22.06
N LEU A 310 -4.37 -8.17 -20.81
CA LEU A 310 -4.43 -9.27 -19.84
C LEU A 310 -5.84 -9.84 -19.62
N LYS A 311 -6.87 -8.99 -19.54
CA LYS A 311 -8.26 -9.46 -19.40
C LYS A 311 -8.71 -10.29 -20.61
N LEU A 312 -8.32 -9.90 -21.82
CA LEU A 312 -8.69 -10.61 -23.04
C LEU A 312 -8.02 -11.99 -23.07
N TYR A 313 -6.73 -12.08 -22.71
CA TYR A 313 -6.02 -13.36 -22.64
C TYR A 313 -6.65 -14.31 -21.59
N ILE A 314 -6.98 -13.82 -20.39
CA ILE A 314 -7.65 -14.64 -19.36
C ILE A 314 -9.03 -15.13 -19.82
N ALA A 315 -9.80 -14.27 -20.52
CA ALA A 315 -11.12 -14.63 -21.02
C ALA A 315 -11.07 -15.64 -22.18
N LEU A 316 -10.04 -15.59 -23.03
CA LEU A 316 -9.85 -16.54 -24.15
C LEU A 316 -9.34 -17.91 -23.68
N GLU A 317 -8.42 -17.94 -22.71
CA GLU A 317 -7.80 -19.19 -22.24
C GLU A 317 -8.65 -19.93 -21.20
N PHE A 318 -9.35 -19.22 -20.32
CA PHE A 318 -10.02 -19.80 -19.14
C PHE A 318 -11.55 -19.63 -19.12
N ASP A 319 -12.16 -19.11 -20.19
CA ASP A 319 -13.60 -18.76 -20.29
C ASP A 319 -14.11 -17.94 -19.08
N MET A 320 -13.26 -17.03 -18.58
CA MET A 320 -13.48 -16.35 -17.30
C MET A 320 -13.55 -14.82 -17.44
N ASP A 321 -14.73 -14.26 -17.14
CA ASP A 321 -14.89 -12.81 -16.97
C ASP A 321 -14.38 -12.35 -15.59
N ILE A 322 -13.42 -11.44 -15.61
CA ILE A 322 -12.72 -10.88 -14.44
C ILE A 322 -12.55 -9.36 -14.58
N SER A 323 -12.40 -8.60 -13.48
CA SER A 323 -12.05 -7.17 -13.58
C SER A 323 -10.59 -7.00 -14.02
N LYS A 324 -10.21 -5.81 -14.50
CA LYS A 324 -8.81 -5.54 -14.87
C LYS A 324 -7.92 -5.55 -13.62
N GLU A 325 -8.46 -5.02 -12.53
CA GLU A 325 -7.85 -4.86 -11.22
C GLU A 325 -7.56 -6.22 -10.55
N ASP A 326 -8.53 -7.14 -10.58
CA ASP A 326 -8.37 -8.49 -10.03
C ASP A 326 -7.36 -9.30 -10.86
N ALA A 327 -7.45 -9.22 -12.20
CA ALA A 327 -6.52 -9.86 -13.12
C ALA A 327 -5.06 -9.40 -12.89
N HIS A 328 -4.83 -8.10 -12.79
CA HIS A 328 -3.52 -7.53 -12.45
C HIS A 328 -3.04 -8.02 -11.08
N SER A 329 -3.93 -8.07 -10.09
CA SER A 329 -3.60 -8.48 -8.72
C SER A 329 -3.18 -9.94 -8.64
N ILE A 330 -3.89 -10.84 -9.34
CA ILE A 330 -3.56 -12.27 -9.42
C ILE A 330 -2.22 -12.47 -10.13
N VAL A 331 -2.05 -11.93 -11.33
CA VAL A 331 -0.85 -12.18 -12.15
C VAL A 331 0.39 -11.50 -11.56
N MET A 332 0.25 -10.31 -10.96
CA MET A 332 1.33 -9.70 -10.17
C MET A 332 1.69 -10.52 -8.92
N SER A 333 0.73 -11.24 -8.32
CA SER A 333 1.01 -12.12 -7.17
C SER A 333 1.77 -13.38 -7.59
N ILE A 334 1.41 -13.99 -8.73
CA ILE A 334 2.11 -15.15 -9.30
C ILE A 334 3.53 -14.74 -9.74
N ALA A 335 3.65 -13.66 -10.51
CA ALA A 335 4.94 -13.15 -10.98
C ALA A 335 5.90 -12.83 -9.82
N LYS A 336 5.39 -12.30 -8.70
CA LYS A 336 6.21 -12.04 -7.50
C LYS A 336 6.68 -13.29 -6.76
N ALA A 337 5.93 -14.39 -6.82
CA ALA A 337 6.42 -15.68 -6.32
C ALA A 337 7.54 -16.22 -7.23
N ASN A 338 7.36 -16.07 -8.55
CA ASN A 338 8.29 -16.48 -9.59
C ASN A 338 9.24 -15.33 -10.01
N ALA A 339 9.72 -14.56 -9.03
CA ALA A 339 10.57 -13.40 -9.26
C ALA A 339 12.04 -13.83 -9.44
N TYR A 340 12.71 -13.31 -10.48
CA TYR A 340 14.08 -13.67 -10.84
C TYR A 340 14.86 -12.46 -11.37
N ASN A 341 16.18 -12.50 -11.28
CA ASN A 341 17.06 -11.51 -11.92
C ASN A 341 17.78 -12.20 -13.09
N PRO A 342 17.58 -11.79 -14.37
CA PRO A 342 18.19 -12.45 -15.53
C PRO A 342 19.72 -12.46 -15.48
N VAL A 343 20.34 -11.49 -14.83
CA VAL A 343 21.80 -11.44 -14.65
C VAL A 343 22.27 -12.46 -13.62
N VAL A 344 21.50 -12.70 -12.56
CA VAL A 344 21.85 -13.72 -11.55
C VAL A 344 21.63 -15.11 -12.12
N GLU A 345 20.53 -15.33 -12.85
CA GLU A 345 20.26 -16.58 -13.57
C GLU A 345 21.36 -16.91 -14.60
N TYR A 346 21.89 -15.91 -15.31
CA TYR A 346 23.08 -16.06 -16.16
C TYR A 346 24.36 -16.40 -15.38
N LEU A 347 24.59 -15.77 -14.22
CA LEU A 347 25.76 -16.08 -13.37
C LEU A 347 25.65 -17.47 -12.72
N ASP A 348 24.44 -17.96 -12.45
CA ASP A 348 24.16 -19.31 -11.93
C ASP A 348 24.27 -20.38 -13.03
N ASP A 349 23.81 -20.10 -14.25
CA ASP A 349 24.06 -20.93 -15.44
C ASP A 349 25.56 -21.01 -15.77
N LEU A 350 26.29 -19.91 -15.70
CA LEU A 350 27.76 -19.90 -15.86
C LEU A 350 28.46 -20.78 -14.81
N GLU A 351 27.98 -20.77 -13.57
CA GLU A 351 28.50 -21.60 -12.48
C GLU A 351 28.19 -23.09 -12.69
N ALA A 352 27.01 -23.42 -13.20
CA ALA A 352 26.64 -24.79 -13.58
C ALA A 352 27.44 -25.29 -14.80
N ARG A 353 27.70 -24.43 -15.79
CA ARG A 353 28.49 -24.76 -17.00
C ARG A 353 29.99 -24.80 -16.73
N PHE A 354 30.49 -23.99 -15.80
CA PHE A 354 31.91 -23.86 -15.46
C PHE A 354 32.12 -23.91 -13.93
N PRO A 355 31.91 -25.07 -13.27
CA PRO A 355 31.98 -25.20 -11.81
C PRO A 355 33.41 -25.14 -11.22
N SER A 356 34.41 -24.88 -12.06
CA SER A 356 35.81 -24.62 -11.70
C SER A 356 36.49 -23.87 -12.86
N PRO A 357 36.17 -22.57 -13.06
CA PRO A 357 36.67 -21.80 -14.19
C PRO A 357 38.14 -21.43 -13.97
N ASP A 358 38.94 -21.37 -15.03
CA ASP A 358 40.34 -20.93 -14.91
C ASP A 358 40.41 -19.43 -14.58
N LEU A 359 40.78 -19.13 -13.33
CA LEU A 359 40.94 -17.78 -12.81
C LEU A 359 42.12 -17.03 -13.45
N SER A 360 43.01 -17.71 -14.20
CA SER A 360 44.14 -17.10 -14.90
C SER A 360 43.69 -16.15 -16.02
N ILE A 361 42.51 -16.35 -16.60
CA ILE A 361 41.92 -15.47 -17.63
C ILE A 361 41.82 -14.01 -17.17
N LEU A 362 41.70 -13.80 -15.86
CA LEU A 362 41.59 -12.47 -15.24
C LEU A 362 42.94 -11.82 -14.89
N ASN A 363 44.08 -12.46 -15.16
CA ASN A 363 45.40 -11.99 -14.74
C ASN A 363 46.10 -11.07 -15.76
N ASN A 364 45.64 -11.03 -17.01
CA ASN A 364 46.27 -10.24 -18.08
C ASN A 364 45.25 -9.54 -19.03
N LEU A 365 43.99 -9.39 -18.63
CA LEU A 365 42.94 -8.70 -19.39
C LEU A 365 43.39 -7.32 -19.89
N ALA A 366 44.09 -6.54 -19.06
CA ALA A 366 44.52 -5.19 -19.45
C ALA A 366 45.56 -5.19 -20.59
N LEU A 367 46.44 -6.18 -20.62
CA LEU A 367 47.39 -6.37 -21.72
C LEU A 367 46.69 -6.95 -22.96
N ARG A 368 45.82 -7.93 -22.76
CA ARG A 368 45.12 -8.65 -23.84
C ARG A 368 44.13 -7.77 -24.58
N TYR A 369 43.31 -6.98 -23.90
CA TYR A 369 42.30 -6.14 -24.53
C TYR A 369 42.80 -4.71 -24.79
N PHE A 370 43.45 -4.06 -23.82
CA PHE A 370 43.83 -2.63 -23.92
C PHE A 370 45.29 -2.39 -24.30
N GLY A 371 46.15 -3.41 -24.27
CA GLY A 371 47.57 -3.30 -24.64
C GLY A 371 48.48 -2.72 -23.55
N THR A 372 47.99 -2.51 -22.33
CA THR A 372 48.78 -1.98 -21.21
C THR A 372 49.28 -3.10 -20.28
N ASN A 373 50.58 -3.05 -19.93
CA ASN A 373 51.25 -4.09 -19.12
C ASN A 373 51.36 -3.73 -17.62
N ASP A 374 50.67 -2.69 -17.15
CA ASP A 374 50.69 -2.32 -15.74
C ASP A 374 49.82 -3.29 -14.90
N PRO A 375 50.37 -3.94 -13.85
CA PRO A 375 49.59 -4.77 -12.94
C PRO A 375 48.40 -4.03 -12.30
N LEU A 376 48.51 -2.71 -12.09
CA LEU A 376 47.46 -1.86 -11.51
C LEU A 376 46.24 -1.74 -12.45
N HIS A 377 46.47 -1.57 -13.77
CA HIS A 377 45.39 -1.55 -14.76
C HIS A 377 44.66 -2.90 -14.86
N ASN A 378 45.38 -4.02 -14.72
CA ASN A 378 44.72 -5.33 -14.65
C ASN A 378 43.92 -5.50 -13.35
N THR A 379 44.48 -5.02 -12.24
CA THR A 379 43.85 -5.03 -10.92
C THR A 379 42.53 -4.25 -10.90
N TYR A 380 42.49 -3.07 -11.53
CA TYR A 380 41.29 -2.26 -11.73
C TYR A 380 40.16 -3.03 -12.42
N ILE A 381 40.45 -3.67 -13.55
CA ILE A 381 39.46 -4.41 -14.35
C ILE A 381 38.96 -5.63 -13.58
N LYS A 382 39.87 -6.43 -13.00
CA LYS A 382 39.55 -7.61 -12.20
C LYS A 382 38.63 -7.26 -11.02
N LYS A 383 38.91 -6.16 -10.33
CA LYS A 383 38.09 -5.64 -9.24
C LYS A 383 36.73 -5.13 -9.72
N SER A 384 36.68 -4.44 -10.86
CA SER A 384 35.43 -3.95 -11.45
C SER A 384 34.48 -5.08 -11.82
N LEU A 385 34.99 -6.19 -12.38
CA LEU A 385 34.20 -7.40 -12.68
C LEU A 385 33.58 -7.99 -11.40
N ILE A 386 34.36 -8.14 -10.32
CA ILE A 386 33.86 -8.65 -9.04
C ILE A 386 32.82 -7.68 -8.43
N ALA A 387 33.01 -6.37 -8.58
CA ALA A 387 32.04 -5.34 -8.15
C ALA A 387 30.71 -5.41 -8.93
N ALA A 388 30.75 -5.74 -10.23
CA ALA A 388 29.54 -5.98 -11.02
C ALA A 388 28.79 -7.24 -10.57
N VAL A 389 29.49 -8.35 -10.30
CA VAL A 389 28.87 -9.57 -9.73
C VAL A 389 28.26 -9.30 -8.37
N SER A 390 28.99 -8.60 -7.47
CA SER A 390 28.52 -8.16 -6.16
C SER A 390 27.20 -7.39 -6.27
N ARG A 391 27.16 -6.35 -7.11
CA ARG A 391 25.95 -5.55 -7.36
C ARG A 391 24.79 -6.38 -7.92
N ALA A 392 25.04 -7.35 -8.81
CA ALA A 392 23.98 -8.20 -9.36
C ALA A 392 23.40 -9.19 -8.34
N ARG A 393 24.26 -9.92 -7.61
CA ARG A 393 23.86 -10.94 -6.64
C ARG A 393 23.33 -10.34 -5.33
N ARG A 394 23.83 -9.17 -4.92
CA ARG A 394 23.38 -8.43 -3.74
C ARG A 394 23.24 -6.93 -4.06
N PRO A 395 22.10 -6.54 -4.67
CA PRO A 395 21.79 -5.14 -4.93
C PRO A 395 21.92 -4.30 -3.66
N GLY A 396 22.67 -3.21 -3.76
CA GLY A 396 23.02 -2.35 -2.62
C GLY A 396 24.41 -2.57 -2.01
N GLU A 397 25.15 -3.64 -2.35
CA GLU A 397 26.58 -3.74 -1.95
C GLU A 397 27.41 -2.57 -2.51
N LYS A 398 28.47 -2.18 -1.79
CA LYS A 398 29.18 -0.92 -2.09
C LYS A 398 30.15 -1.07 -3.26
N ALA A 399 29.81 -0.42 -4.37
CA ALA A 399 30.74 -0.05 -5.44
C ALA A 399 30.57 1.45 -5.72
N GLU A 400 31.61 2.25 -5.39
CA GLU A 400 31.67 3.71 -5.62
C GLU A 400 32.80 4.13 -6.59
N ASP A 401 33.58 3.16 -7.07
CA ASP A 401 34.72 3.35 -7.96
C ASP A 401 34.33 2.99 -9.40
N ILE A 402 34.79 3.77 -10.38
CA ILE A 402 34.44 3.68 -11.80
C ILE A 402 35.67 3.25 -12.60
N CYS A 403 35.54 2.22 -13.44
CA CYS A 403 36.56 1.93 -14.45
C CYS A 403 36.40 2.86 -15.66
N VAL A 404 37.44 3.63 -15.97
CA VAL A 404 37.45 4.59 -17.08
C VAL A 404 38.42 4.11 -18.16
N LEU A 405 37.91 3.76 -19.34
CA LEU A 405 38.75 3.44 -20.49
C LEU A 405 39.12 4.74 -21.24
N VAL A 406 40.40 5.08 -21.24
CA VAL A 406 40.93 6.32 -21.83
C VAL A 406 41.82 5.98 -23.01
N GLY A 407 41.67 6.67 -24.14
CA GLY A 407 42.48 6.45 -25.34
C GLY A 407 41.88 7.14 -26.55
N GLU A 408 42.45 6.93 -27.72
CA GLU A 408 41.97 7.57 -28.96
C GLU A 408 40.53 7.15 -29.33
N GLN A 409 39.90 7.94 -30.19
CA GLN A 409 38.60 7.62 -30.76
C GLN A 409 38.73 6.42 -31.73
N GLY A 410 37.70 5.58 -31.82
CA GLY A 410 37.70 4.41 -32.72
C GLY A 410 38.26 3.12 -32.11
N LEU A 411 38.97 3.16 -30.97
CA LEU A 411 39.52 1.97 -30.28
C LEU A 411 38.47 1.03 -29.63
N ARG A 412 37.21 1.08 -30.07
CA ARG A 412 36.07 0.24 -29.63
C ARG A 412 35.78 0.24 -28.11
N LYS A 413 36.15 1.31 -27.39
CA LYS A 413 36.05 1.43 -25.91
C LYS A 413 34.64 1.14 -25.37
N SER A 414 33.61 1.79 -25.90
CA SER A 414 32.21 1.57 -25.47
C SER A 414 31.67 0.22 -25.93
N THR A 415 32.12 -0.27 -27.08
CA THR A 415 31.81 -1.61 -27.60
C THR A 415 32.32 -2.70 -26.66
N PHE A 416 33.51 -2.54 -26.05
CA PHE A 416 34.01 -3.46 -25.03
C PHE A 416 33.03 -3.60 -23.87
N TRP A 417 32.56 -2.50 -23.28
CA TRP A 417 31.61 -2.56 -22.17
C TRP A 417 30.26 -3.16 -22.61
N LYS A 418 29.76 -2.76 -23.78
CA LYS A 418 28.50 -3.27 -24.34
C LYS A 418 28.50 -4.77 -24.56
N GLU A 419 29.54 -5.30 -25.22
CA GLU A 419 29.59 -6.73 -25.53
C GLU A 419 29.92 -7.57 -24.29
N LEU A 420 30.75 -7.06 -23.37
CA LEU A 420 31.06 -7.70 -22.09
C LEU A 420 29.82 -7.84 -21.20
N PHE A 421 29.07 -6.76 -20.96
CA PHE A 421 27.84 -6.81 -20.17
C PHE A 421 26.66 -7.45 -20.93
N GLY A 422 26.69 -7.41 -22.27
CA GLY A 422 25.59 -7.83 -23.13
C GLY A 422 24.57 -6.71 -23.36
N ALA A 423 24.13 -6.54 -24.61
CA ALA A 423 23.26 -5.45 -25.03
C ALA A 423 21.95 -5.34 -24.23
N ASP A 424 21.36 -6.46 -23.80
CA ASP A 424 20.12 -6.46 -23.00
C ASP A 424 20.33 -5.93 -21.57
N TRP A 425 21.55 -5.95 -21.04
CA TRP A 425 21.88 -5.54 -19.68
C TRP A 425 22.84 -4.33 -19.63
N PHE A 426 23.09 -3.69 -20.76
CA PHE A 426 23.96 -2.52 -20.89
C PHE A 426 23.22 -1.27 -21.42
N THR A 427 23.66 -0.07 -20.99
CA THR A 427 23.31 1.19 -21.68
C THR A 427 24.40 2.25 -21.53
N ASP A 428 24.58 3.02 -22.59
CA ASP A 428 25.41 4.23 -22.73
C ASP A 428 24.55 5.53 -22.74
N GLU A 429 23.23 5.42 -22.79
CA GLU A 429 22.31 6.56 -22.92
C GLU A 429 21.99 7.26 -21.58
N LEU A 430 22.97 7.86 -20.91
CA LEU A 430 22.69 8.81 -19.81
C LEU A 430 22.59 10.26 -20.34
N SER A 431 21.40 10.58 -20.89
CA SER A 431 21.07 11.89 -21.46
C SER A 431 20.60 12.91 -20.42
N ASP A 432 20.74 14.21 -20.77
CA ASP A 432 20.20 15.38 -20.05
C ASP A 432 18.64 15.35 -19.98
N SER A 433 18.11 14.40 -19.21
CA SER A 433 16.68 14.05 -19.07
C SER A 433 16.14 14.48 -17.70
N SER A 434 15.01 13.94 -17.23
CA SER A 434 14.61 14.20 -15.84
C SER A 434 15.36 13.27 -14.90
N GLU A 435 15.74 13.77 -13.71
CA GLU A 435 16.46 12.97 -12.69
C GLU A 435 15.75 11.64 -12.35
N LYS A 436 14.44 11.55 -12.58
CA LYS A 436 13.65 10.34 -12.36
C LYS A 436 13.87 9.27 -13.44
N ASP A 437 14.07 9.70 -14.68
CA ASP A 437 14.31 8.81 -15.82
C ASP A 437 15.75 8.27 -15.77
N GLU A 438 16.71 9.12 -15.38
CA GLU A 438 18.08 8.72 -15.03
C GLU A 438 18.09 7.67 -13.91
N LEU A 439 17.39 7.94 -12.79
CA LEU A 439 17.25 6.98 -11.69
C LEU A 439 16.56 5.69 -12.14
N MET A 440 15.53 5.74 -12.99
CA MET A 440 14.92 4.53 -13.54
C MET A 440 15.92 3.70 -14.37
N LYS A 441 16.74 4.33 -15.23
CA LYS A 441 17.80 3.66 -16.00
C LYS A 441 18.80 2.93 -15.08
N LEU A 442 19.21 3.53 -13.96
CA LEU A 442 20.12 2.90 -12.98
C LEU A 442 19.64 1.56 -12.42
N HIS A 443 18.32 1.35 -12.37
CA HIS A 443 17.71 0.13 -11.82
C HIS A 443 17.22 -0.85 -12.89
N TYR A 444 17.53 -0.59 -14.16
CA TYR A 444 17.05 -1.31 -15.35
C TYR A 444 18.16 -2.03 -16.14
N PHE A 445 19.43 -1.77 -15.81
CA PHE A 445 20.63 -2.31 -16.48
C PHE A 445 21.67 -2.75 -15.45
N TRP A 446 22.61 -3.59 -15.87
CA TRP A 446 23.72 -4.12 -15.05
C TRP A 446 25.01 -3.34 -15.26
N GLY A 447 25.38 -3.10 -16.52
CA GLY A 447 26.46 -2.18 -16.89
C GLY A 447 25.87 -0.87 -17.40
N ILE A 448 26.40 0.25 -16.93
CA ILE A 448 25.97 1.59 -17.37
C ILE A 448 27.20 2.44 -17.64
N GLU A 449 27.36 2.89 -18.88
CA GLU A 449 28.48 3.73 -19.30
C GLU A 449 28.19 5.22 -19.14
N LEU A 450 29.12 5.90 -18.50
CA LEU A 450 29.29 7.35 -18.54
C LEU A 450 30.21 7.67 -19.73
N ALA A 451 29.61 7.83 -20.91
CA ALA A 451 30.31 8.30 -22.09
C ALA A 451 30.68 9.78 -21.91
N GLU A 452 31.86 10.18 -22.41
CA GLU A 452 32.38 11.56 -22.28
C GLU A 452 32.33 12.07 -20.83
N ILE A 453 32.79 11.23 -19.88
CA ILE A 453 32.70 11.50 -18.43
C ILE A 453 33.32 12.85 -18.02
N GLU A 454 34.31 13.34 -18.78
CA GLU A 454 34.84 14.70 -18.72
C GLU A 454 33.74 15.78 -18.71
N HIS A 455 32.69 15.65 -19.52
CA HIS A 455 31.60 16.62 -19.60
C HIS A 455 30.67 16.54 -18.39
N ILE A 456 30.44 15.33 -17.84
CA ILE A 456 29.69 15.14 -16.60
C ILE A 456 30.45 15.74 -15.41
N TYR A 457 31.78 15.50 -15.35
CA TYR A 457 32.67 15.98 -14.29
C TYR A 457 32.98 17.49 -14.39
N LYS A 458 32.78 18.12 -15.55
CA LYS A 458 32.90 19.57 -15.77
C LYS A 458 31.59 20.35 -15.54
N LYS A 459 30.40 19.74 -15.70
CA LYS A 459 29.08 20.43 -15.67
C LYS A 459 28.39 20.55 -14.30
N LYS A 460 28.65 19.68 -13.31
CA LYS A 460 27.95 19.63 -12.01
C LYS A 460 28.92 19.82 -10.83
N ASP A 461 28.41 20.23 -9.66
CA ASP A 461 29.18 20.27 -8.41
C ASP A 461 29.78 18.88 -8.12
N VAL A 462 31.11 18.77 -8.10
CA VAL A 462 31.82 17.51 -7.89
C VAL A 462 31.40 16.82 -6.58
N SER A 463 30.93 17.57 -5.58
CA SER A 463 30.33 17.04 -4.35
C SER A 463 29.07 16.20 -4.63
N SER A 464 28.19 16.66 -5.52
CA SER A 464 26.95 15.95 -5.87
C SER A 464 27.23 14.69 -6.67
N PHE A 465 28.18 14.73 -7.61
CA PHE A 465 28.62 13.54 -8.36
C PHE A 465 29.28 12.51 -7.43
N LYS A 466 30.18 12.92 -6.53
CA LYS A 466 30.75 12.02 -5.50
C LYS A 466 29.66 11.36 -4.64
N LYS A 467 28.62 12.10 -4.24
CA LYS A 467 27.46 11.54 -3.52
C LYS A 467 26.73 10.52 -4.38
N PHE A 468 26.44 10.86 -5.63
CA PHE A 468 25.77 9.97 -6.59
C PHE A 468 26.51 8.64 -6.79
N LEU A 469 27.85 8.64 -6.86
CA LEU A 469 28.65 7.39 -6.90
C LEU A 469 28.62 6.61 -5.58
N SER A 470 28.55 7.32 -4.46
CA SER A 470 28.54 6.71 -3.11
C SER A 470 27.20 6.06 -2.75
N ASN A 471 26.12 6.31 -3.50
CA ASN A 471 24.79 5.76 -3.23
C ASN A 471 24.77 4.22 -3.38
N THR A 472 24.28 3.54 -2.34
CA THR A 472 23.93 2.11 -2.36
C THR A 472 22.46 1.90 -2.77
N VAL A 473 21.58 2.79 -2.33
CA VAL A 473 20.11 2.75 -2.48
C VAL A 473 19.64 4.12 -2.97
N ASP A 474 18.69 4.15 -3.91
CA ASP A 474 18.00 5.38 -4.33
C ASP A 474 16.51 5.32 -3.95
N PRO A 475 15.96 6.33 -3.24
CA PRO A 475 14.54 6.42 -2.96
C PRO A 475 13.82 7.12 -4.12
N PHE A 476 13.00 6.38 -4.89
CA PHE A 476 12.17 6.97 -5.95
C PHE A 476 10.81 6.26 -6.07
N ARG A 477 9.97 6.72 -7.00
CA ARG A 477 8.64 6.15 -7.25
C ARG A 477 8.50 5.78 -8.72
N ILE A 478 8.41 4.48 -8.98
CA ILE A 478 8.08 3.92 -10.30
C ILE A 478 6.72 4.49 -10.77
N PRO A 479 6.50 4.73 -12.08
CA PRO A 479 5.19 5.13 -12.60
C PRO A 479 4.05 4.22 -12.10
N TYR A 480 2.90 4.84 -11.84
CA TYR A 480 1.68 4.21 -11.26
C TYR A 480 1.80 3.65 -9.83
N ASP A 481 3.00 3.57 -9.27
CA ASP A 481 3.18 3.20 -7.86
C ASP A 481 2.66 4.32 -6.94
N ARG A 482 2.11 3.94 -5.78
CA ARG A 482 1.44 4.89 -4.88
C ARG A 482 2.43 5.68 -4.01
N GLU A 483 3.51 5.03 -3.60
CA GLU A 483 4.46 5.49 -2.58
C GLU A 483 5.91 5.45 -3.11
N ILE A 484 6.77 6.30 -2.56
CA ILE A 484 8.22 6.24 -2.81
C ILE A 484 8.77 4.99 -2.13
N LYS A 485 9.64 4.25 -2.82
CA LYS A 485 10.28 3.02 -2.33
C LYS A 485 11.79 3.15 -2.41
N GLU A 486 12.45 2.41 -1.53
CA GLU A 486 13.90 2.26 -1.54
C GLU A 486 14.29 1.19 -2.58
N HIS A 487 15.12 1.58 -3.54
CA HIS A 487 15.62 0.69 -4.59
C HIS A 487 17.15 0.52 -4.42
N PRO A 488 17.64 -0.65 -3.96
CA PRO A 488 19.07 -0.94 -3.91
C PRO A 488 19.65 -1.13 -5.32
N ARG A 489 20.76 -0.45 -5.64
CA ARG A 489 21.34 -0.51 -7.00
C ARG A 489 21.95 -1.86 -7.30
N ALA A 490 21.56 -2.43 -8.43
CA ALA A 490 22.12 -3.67 -8.99
C ALA A 490 23.15 -3.43 -10.12
N CYS A 491 23.38 -2.16 -10.48
CA CYS A 491 24.28 -1.77 -11.57
C CYS A 491 25.72 -1.47 -11.10
N LEU A 492 26.67 -1.60 -12.02
CA LEU A 492 27.99 -0.97 -11.97
C LEU A 492 28.03 0.22 -12.95
N LEU A 493 28.63 1.31 -12.51
CA LEU A 493 28.97 2.45 -13.38
C LEU A 493 30.38 2.22 -13.97
N VAL A 494 30.48 2.28 -15.28
CA VAL A 494 31.74 2.30 -16.04
C VAL A 494 31.81 3.58 -16.87
N ALA A 495 32.95 3.86 -17.51
CA ALA A 495 33.10 5.08 -18.30
C ALA A 495 34.08 4.90 -19.46
N THR A 496 33.97 5.82 -20.42
CA THR A 496 34.97 6.03 -21.47
C THR A 496 35.28 7.51 -21.62
N SER A 497 36.49 7.81 -22.09
CA SER A 497 36.92 9.18 -22.39
C SER A 497 37.88 9.21 -23.59
N ASN A 498 37.90 10.34 -24.30
CA ASN A 498 38.92 10.65 -25.30
C ASN A 498 39.94 11.68 -24.79
N GLU A 499 39.64 12.38 -23.69
CA GLU A 499 40.57 13.31 -23.03
C GLU A 499 41.51 12.57 -22.06
N GLN A 500 42.78 13.00 -21.98
CA GLN A 500 43.68 12.57 -20.92
C GLN A 500 43.49 13.41 -19.65
N GLU A 501 43.28 14.72 -19.78
CA GLU A 501 43.04 15.66 -18.66
C GLU A 501 41.59 15.61 -18.13
N LEU A 502 41.17 14.46 -17.62
CA LEU A 502 39.78 14.21 -17.17
C LEU A 502 39.52 14.48 -15.67
N LEU A 503 40.56 14.55 -14.82
CA LEU A 503 40.40 14.65 -13.36
C LEU A 503 40.59 16.08 -12.81
N ASN A 504 39.51 16.85 -12.76
CA ASN A 504 39.48 18.24 -12.25
C ASN A 504 39.57 18.41 -10.70
N ASP A 505 39.56 17.34 -9.90
CA ASP A 505 39.56 17.43 -8.42
C ASP A 505 40.39 16.31 -7.77
N PRO A 506 41.56 16.63 -7.19
CA PRO A 506 42.45 15.67 -6.53
C PRO A 506 41.80 14.86 -5.39
N THR A 507 40.75 15.40 -4.76
CA THR A 507 40.00 14.69 -3.69
C THR A 507 38.92 13.74 -4.24
N GLY A 508 38.64 13.83 -5.55
CA GLY A 508 37.77 12.89 -6.27
C GLY A 508 38.53 11.78 -6.99
N SER A 509 39.78 12.03 -7.43
CA SER A 509 40.60 11.13 -8.24
C SER A 509 40.66 9.68 -7.76
N ARG A 510 40.54 9.41 -6.45
CA ARG A 510 40.52 8.05 -5.88
C ARG A 510 39.36 7.15 -6.34
N ARG A 511 38.29 7.69 -6.91
CA ARG A 511 37.13 6.91 -7.41
C ARG A 511 37.28 6.50 -8.88
N PHE A 512 38.38 6.86 -9.53
CA PHE A 512 38.58 6.59 -10.94
C PHE A 512 39.69 5.56 -11.09
N PHE A 513 39.34 4.41 -11.64
CA PHE A 513 40.25 3.37 -12.08
C PHE A 513 40.54 3.64 -13.56
N VAL A 514 41.50 4.54 -13.83
CA VAL A 514 41.86 4.93 -15.19
C VAL A 514 42.66 3.80 -15.84
N VAL A 515 42.28 3.39 -17.05
CA VAL A 515 42.94 2.34 -17.82
C VAL A 515 43.22 2.88 -19.24
N PRO A 516 44.49 3.04 -19.64
CA PRO A 516 44.85 3.46 -20.99
C PRO A 516 44.63 2.32 -22.00
N VAL A 517 43.94 2.65 -23.09
CA VAL A 517 43.71 1.81 -24.26
C VAL A 517 44.67 2.23 -25.36
N LEU A 518 45.66 1.38 -25.62
CA LEU A 518 46.82 1.63 -26.48
C LEU A 518 46.74 0.91 -27.84
N LYS A 519 45.65 0.19 -28.10
CA LYS A 519 45.38 -0.54 -29.34
C LYS A 519 43.87 -0.68 -29.57
N GLU A 520 43.46 -1.07 -30.78
CA GLU A 520 42.08 -1.49 -31.04
C GLU A 520 41.75 -2.77 -30.24
N ILE A 521 40.59 -2.79 -29.58
CA ILE A 521 40.17 -3.90 -28.72
C ILE A 521 39.64 -5.06 -29.60
N PRO A 522 40.12 -6.31 -29.43
CA PRO A 522 39.63 -7.48 -30.17
C PRO A 522 38.26 -7.94 -29.63
N ILE A 523 37.19 -7.30 -30.12
CA ILE A 523 35.80 -7.61 -29.72
C ILE A 523 35.41 -9.04 -30.10
N GLU A 524 35.93 -9.55 -31.21
CA GLU A 524 35.65 -10.89 -31.73
C GLU A 524 36.33 -12.00 -30.89
N GLU A 525 37.31 -11.66 -30.04
CA GLU A 525 37.84 -12.52 -28.98
C GLU A 525 37.04 -12.34 -27.68
N LEU A 526 36.73 -11.08 -27.30
CA LEU A 526 35.93 -10.74 -26.12
C LEU A 526 34.60 -11.49 -26.08
N ILE A 527 33.86 -11.53 -27.20
CA ILE A 527 32.56 -12.22 -27.31
C ILE A 527 32.68 -13.73 -27.03
N ARG A 528 33.82 -14.36 -27.38
CA ARG A 528 34.04 -15.81 -27.14
C ARG A 528 34.41 -16.09 -25.69
N GLU A 529 35.10 -15.16 -25.04
CA GLU A 529 35.64 -15.34 -23.69
C GLU A 529 34.79 -14.72 -22.59
N ARG A 530 33.82 -13.85 -22.92
CA ARG A 530 32.87 -13.21 -22.00
C ARG A 530 32.37 -14.15 -20.91
N ASP A 531 31.87 -15.32 -21.30
CA ASP A 531 31.30 -16.30 -20.36
C ASP A 531 32.35 -16.83 -19.37
N LEU A 532 33.58 -17.10 -19.83
CA LEU A 532 34.69 -17.52 -18.97
C LEU A 532 35.17 -16.37 -18.05
N ILE A 533 35.20 -15.14 -18.55
CA ILE A 533 35.53 -13.93 -17.79
C ILE A 533 34.51 -13.72 -16.66
N TRP A 534 33.22 -13.85 -16.93
CA TRP A 534 32.17 -13.74 -15.91
C TRP A 534 32.12 -14.93 -14.97
N ALA A 535 32.35 -16.17 -15.43
CA ALA A 535 32.46 -17.33 -14.56
C ALA A 535 33.62 -17.19 -13.57
N ALA A 536 34.80 -16.77 -14.04
CA ALA A 536 35.96 -16.50 -13.18
C ALA A 536 35.70 -15.34 -12.20
N ALA A 537 34.99 -14.29 -12.62
CA ALA A 537 34.62 -13.17 -11.74
C ALA A 537 33.57 -13.61 -10.68
N ASN A 538 32.61 -14.46 -11.05
CA ASN A 538 31.65 -15.07 -10.15
C ASN A 538 32.37 -15.91 -9.08
N GLN A 539 33.26 -16.80 -9.53
CA GLN A 539 34.01 -17.67 -8.64
C GLN A 539 34.85 -16.88 -7.62
N LEU A 540 35.49 -15.79 -8.04
CA LEU A 540 36.23 -14.90 -7.13
C LEU A 540 35.32 -14.17 -6.13
N TYR A 541 34.12 -13.74 -6.53
CA TYR A 541 33.14 -13.15 -5.60
C TYR A 541 32.70 -14.17 -4.53
N GLN A 542 32.40 -15.40 -4.93
CA GLN A 542 32.01 -16.48 -4.02
C GLN A 542 33.13 -16.88 -3.04
N MET A 543 34.38 -16.90 -3.52
CA MET A 543 35.58 -17.06 -2.69
C MET A 543 35.86 -15.85 -1.77
N GLY A 544 35.07 -14.78 -1.84
CA GLY A 544 35.16 -13.61 -0.96
C GLY A 544 36.26 -12.61 -1.33
N HIS A 545 36.73 -12.59 -2.59
CA HIS A 545 37.80 -11.67 -3.00
C HIS A 545 37.38 -10.18 -2.97
N GLN A 546 38.31 -9.34 -2.53
CA GLN A 546 38.08 -7.91 -2.31
C GLN A 546 38.05 -7.09 -3.62
N TRP A 547 36.89 -6.50 -3.94
CA TRP A 547 36.69 -5.66 -5.13
C TRP A 547 37.02 -4.16 -4.94
N TRP A 548 37.24 -3.67 -3.73
CA TRP A 548 37.81 -2.33 -3.50
C TRP A 548 39.34 -2.36 -3.43
N LEU A 549 39.99 -1.21 -3.58
CA LEU A 549 41.45 -1.10 -3.42
C LEU A 549 41.86 -1.21 -1.94
N THR A 550 42.97 -1.88 -1.70
CA THR A 550 43.76 -1.81 -0.45
C THR A 550 44.44 -0.44 -0.32
N ARG A 551 45.01 -0.16 0.86
CA ARG A 551 45.76 1.08 1.10
C ARG A 551 47.00 1.23 0.21
N ALA A 552 47.62 0.13 -0.22
CA ALA A 552 48.78 0.15 -1.10
C ALA A 552 48.36 0.44 -2.55
N GLU A 553 47.40 -0.33 -3.09
CA GLU A 553 46.85 -0.11 -4.44
C GLU A 553 46.26 1.31 -4.58
N SER A 554 45.58 1.83 -3.56
CA SER A 554 45.02 3.19 -3.59
C SER A 554 46.08 4.29 -3.49
N ALA A 555 47.27 4.02 -2.92
CA ALA A 555 48.40 4.94 -2.96
C ALA A 555 49.05 4.96 -4.36
N GLN A 556 49.17 3.79 -5.00
CA GLN A 556 49.64 3.68 -6.40
C GLN A 556 48.67 4.38 -7.37
N GLN A 557 47.37 4.18 -7.20
CA GLN A 557 46.31 4.91 -7.92
C GLN A 557 46.45 6.43 -7.74
N ALA A 558 46.68 6.91 -6.52
CA ALA A 558 46.80 8.35 -6.24
C ALA A 558 48.04 8.99 -6.90
N GLU A 559 49.06 8.18 -7.23
CA GLU A 559 50.22 8.61 -8.02
C GLU A 559 49.89 8.57 -9.53
N ALA A 560 49.42 7.43 -10.05
CA ALA A 560 49.09 7.27 -11.48
C ALA A 560 47.99 8.24 -11.95
N ASN A 561 47.01 8.55 -11.11
CA ASN A 561 45.95 9.50 -11.43
C ASN A 561 46.42 10.97 -11.41
N LYS A 562 47.72 11.28 -11.23
CA LYS A 562 48.30 12.61 -11.50
C LYS A 562 48.43 12.89 -12.99
N ASP A 563 48.81 11.89 -13.77
CA ASP A 563 49.03 12.04 -15.22
C ASP A 563 47.74 12.33 -16.00
N TYR A 564 46.59 12.11 -15.34
CA TYR A 564 45.24 12.39 -15.84
C TYR A 564 44.55 13.60 -15.16
N GLN A 565 45.27 14.36 -14.31
CA GLN A 565 44.75 15.59 -13.68
C GLN A 565 44.90 16.79 -14.61
N THR A 566 43.81 17.53 -14.79
CA THR A 566 43.77 18.77 -15.56
C THR A 566 44.65 19.83 -14.88
N SER A 567 45.71 20.27 -15.55
CA SER A 567 46.57 21.33 -15.03
C SER A 567 45.83 22.66 -14.97
N ASP A 568 46.00 23.45 -13.90
CA ASP A 568 45.31 24.75 -13.84
C ASP A 568 46.08 25.78 -14.70
N PRO A 569 45.43 26.52 -15.63
CA PRO A 569 46.08 27.59 -16.40
C PRO A 569 46.76 28.72 -15.59
N TRP A 570 46.59 28.76 -14.27
CA TRP A 570 47.32 29.63 -13.34
C TRP A 570 48.53 28.94 -12.70
N GLU A 571 48.59 27.61 -12.69
CA GLU A 571 49.56 26.79 -11.95
C GLU A 571 51.00 27.13 -12.31
N GLU A 572 51.37 27.16 -13.58
CA GLU A 572 52.73 27.54 -14.01
C GLU A 572 53.16 28.91 -13.44
N LYS A 573 52.27 29.90 -13.48
CA LYS A 573 52.54 31.26 -12.98
C LYS A 573 52.64 31.29 -11.46
N VAL A 574 51.76 30.57 -10.76
CA VAL A 574 51.82 30.42 -9.30
C VAL A 574 53.10 29.70 -8.87
N LEU A 575 53.45 28.59 -9.52
CA LEU A 575 54.66 27.80 -9.25
C LEU A 575 55.94 28.58 -9.53
N SER A 576 55.98 29.34 -10.63
CA SER A 576 57.08 30.25 -10.95
C SER A 576 57.22 31.34 -9.88
N PHE A 577 56.11 31.95 -9.44
CA PHE A 577 56.11 32.99 -8.42
C PHE A 577 56.54 32.51 -7.04
N ILE A 578 56.11 31.32 -6.59
CA ILE A 578 56.44 30.79 -5.25
C ILE A 578 57.80 30.07 -5.20
N ARG A 579 58.43 29.80 -6.34
CA ARG A 579 59.77 29.20 -6.42
C ARG A 579 60.78 30.08 -5.66
N GLY A 580 61.47 29.50 -4.69
CA GLY A 580 62.47 30.20 -3.87
C GLY A 580 61.90 31.06 -2.74
N ARG A 581 60.60 30.99 -2.42
CA ARG A 581 59.99 31.66 -1.26
C ARG A 581 59.70 30.68 -0.13
N ASP A 582 59.87 31.10 1.11
CA ASP A 582 59.45 30.30 2.29
C ASP A 582 57.94 30.40 2.56
N TRP A 583 57.35 31.56 2.24
CA TRP A 583 55.95 31.87 2.48
C TRP A 583 55.41 32.92 1.50
N VAL A 584 54.09 32.90 1.28
CA VAL A 584 53.33 33.87 0.46
C VAL A 584 51.89 34.00 0.98
N THR A 585 51.19 35.11 0.73
CA THR A 585 49.73 35.19 0.94
C THR A 585 48.97 34.86 -0.34
N THR A 586 47.68 34.52 -0.22
CA THR A 586 46.80 34.40 -1.41
C THR A 586 46.65 35.74 -2.15
N HIS A 587 46.76 36.88 -1.45
CA HIS A 587 46.68 38.20 -2.09
C HIS A 587 47.90 38.46 -2.98
N ASP A 588 49.12 38.15 -2.52
CA ASP A 588 50.35 38.34 -3.31
C ASP A 588 50.33 37.50 -4.59
N ILE A 589 49.80 36.27 -4.51
CA ILE A 589 49.65 35.40 -5.68
C ILE A 589 48.64 35.99 -6.66
N LEU A 590 47.44 36.38 -6.20
CA LEU A 590 46.41 36.95 -7.07
C LEU A 590 46.85 38.27 -7.71
N PHE A 591 47.43 39.17 -6.93
CA PHE A 591 47.84 40.50 -7.39
C PHE A 591 49.12 40.44 -8.23
N THR A 592 50.19 39.84 -7.71
CA THR A 592 51.54 39.95 -8.27
C THR A 592 51.89 38.82 -9.24
N ALA A 593 51.39 37.59 -9.04
CA ALA A 593 51.65 36.48 -9.95
C ALA A 593 50.63 36.40 -11.10
N LEU A 594 49.39 36.82 -10.84
CA LEU A 594 48.26 36.65 -11.77
C LEU A 594 47.68 37.98 -12.30
N GLY A 595 48.11 39.13 -11.78
CA GLY A 595 47.69 40.45 -12.26
C GLY A 595 46.24 40.84 -11.90
N ILE A 596 45.62 40.14 -10.95
CA ILE A 596 44.22 40.35 -10.56
C ILE A 596 44.14 41.49 -9.53
N GLU A 597 43.73 42.66 -10.01
CA GLU A 597 43.44 43.86 -9.20
C GLU A 597 42.59 43.51 -7.97
N THR A 598 42.87 44.12 -6.81
CA THR A 598 42.19 43.81 -5.53
C THR A 598 40.66 43.88 -5.62
N GLY A 599 40.10 44.83 -6.37
CA GLY A 599 38.66 44.96 -6.60
C GLY A 599 38.02 43.84 -7.45
N ARG A 600 38.83 42.98 -8.07
CA ARG A 600 38.41 41.79 -8.84
C ARG A 600 38.77 40.46 -8.16
N GLN A 601 39.37 40.48 -6.96
CA GLN A 601 39.79 39.27 -6.23
C GLN A 601 38.62 38.57 -5.53
N ASP A 602 37.79 37.90 -6.31
CA ASP A 602 36.61 37.18 -5.84
C ASP A 602 36.94 35.91 -5.01
N ILE A 603 35.91 35.33 -4.40
CA ILE A 603 36.04 34.13 -3.57
C ILE A 603 36.46 32.91 -4.40
N MET A 604 36.07 32.81 -5.68
CA MET A 604 36.47 31.69 -6.54
C MET A 604 37.96 31.77 -6.90
N SER A 605 38.48 32.95 -7.25
CA SER A 605 39.91 33.16 -7.49
C SER A 605 40.76 32.79 -6.27
N GLN A 606 40.31 33.20 -5.08
CA GLN A 606 40.97 32.82 -3.82
C GLN A 606 40.91 31.31 -3.54
N LYS A 607 39.79 30.63 -3.87
CA LYS A 607 39.65 29.17 -3.77
C LYS A 607 40.53 28.43 -4.79
N ARG A 608 40.64 28.94 -6.02
CA ARG A 608 41.44 28.36 -7.13
C ARG A 608 42.93 28.36 -6.79
N VAL A 609 43.47 29.51 -6.38
CA VAL A 609 44.84 29.59 -5.82
C VAL A 609 45.02 28.67 -4.62
N ALA A 610 44.00 28.54 -3.75
CA ALA A 610 44.04 27.61 -2.63
C ALA A 610 43.94 26.11 -2.99
N GLY A 611 43.60 25.78 -4.24
CA GLY A 611 43.71 24.44 -4.82
C GLY A 611 45.15 24.15 -5.24
N ILE A 612 45.66 24.96 -6.17
CA ILE A 612 47.04 24.88 -6.72
C ILE A 612 48.08 24.76 -5.59
N MET A 613 47.99 25.62 -4.57
CA MET A 613 48.94 25.60 -3.44
C MET A 613 48.89 24.29 -2.65
N LYS A 614 47.70 23.69 -2.44
CA LYS A 614 47.57 22.41 -1.74
C LYS A 614 48.10 21.23 -2.55
N ILE A 615 47.81 21.19 -3.85
CA ILE A 615 48.30 20.15 -4.78
C ILE A 615 49.83 20.07 -4.69
N ASN A 616 50.47 21.24 -4.69
CA ASN A 616 51.92 21.39 -4.65
C ASN A 616 52.53 21.38 -3.23
N GLY A 617 51.82 20.83 -2.23
CA GLY A 617 52.34 20.56 -0.89
C GLY A 617 52.45 21.77 0.06
N TRP A 618 51.82 22.90 -0.27
CA TRP A 618 51.75 24.06 0.61
C TRP A 618 50.50 24.00 1.50
N HIS A 619 50.62 24.51 2.72
CA HIS A 619 49.55 24.53 3.71
C HIS A 619 49.39 25.92 4.33
N LYS A 620 48.18 26.24 4.79
CA LYS A 620 47.90 27.53 5.44
C LYS A 620 48.42 27.54 6.88
N GLN A 621 49.16 28.59 7.23
CA GLN A 621 49.62 28.89 8.58
C GLN A 621 49.39 30.38 8.88
N ARG A 622 48.93 30.69 10.10
CA ARG A 622 48.94 32.08 10.59
C ARG A 622 50.37 32.50 10.91
N LYS A 623 50.80 33.63 10.35
CA LYS A 623 52.04 34.33 10.70
C LYS A 623 51.69 35.72 11.23
N TRP A 624 52.42 36.17 12.23
CA TRP A 624 52.39 37.57 12.66
C TRP A 624 53.42 38.36 11.85
N ILE A 625 52.98 39.42 11.20
CA ILE A 625 53.78 40.29 10.33
C ILE A 625 53.30 41.73 10.59
N ASP A 626 54.23 42.63 10.89
CA ASP A 626 53.97 44.07 11.13
C ASP A 626 52.81 44.36 12.10
N GLY A 627 52.72 43.57 13.18
CA GLY A 627 51.67 43.69 14.21
C GLY A 627 50.34 42.99 13.88
N HIS A 628 50.18 42.41 12.68
CA HIS A 628 48.94 41.79 12.22
C HIS A 628 49.08 40.28 11.95
N ALA A 629 48.02 39.51 12.23
CA ALA A 629 47.99 38.06 12.08
C ALA A 629 47.47 37.64 10.69
N LEU A 630 48.37 37.55 9.70
CA LEU A 630 48.05 37.18 8.32
C LEU A 630 47.95 35.66 8.12
N GLN A 631 47.09 35.25 7.17
CA GLN A 631 47.01 33.87 6.68
C GLN A 631 47.99 33.69 5.52
N THR A 632 49.10 33.01 5.79
CA THR A 632 50.16 32.70 4.82
C THR A 632 50.07 31.24 4.37
N TRP A 633 50.57 30.96 3.17
CA TRP A 633 50.95 29.62 2.75
C TRP A 633 52.41 29.41 3.05
N VAL A 634 52.74 28.22 3.56
CA VAL A 634 54.10 27.76 3.83
C VAL A 634 54.33 26.41 3.17
N ARG A 635 55.54 26.19 2.64
CA ARG A 635 55.96 24.88 2.17
C ARG A 635 56.30 24.01 3.37
N LYS A 636 55.86 22.75 3.38
CA LYS A 636 56.22 21.81 4.45
C LYS A 636 57.68 21.37 4.25
N VAL A 637 58.61 22.02 4.94
CA VAL A 637 60.00 21.55 5.01
C VAL A 637 60.00 20.24 5.80
N GLU A 638 60.25 19.13 5.12
CA GLU A 638 60.53 17.89 5.81
C GLU A 638 61.86 18.04 6.54
N LYS A 639 61.83 17.90 7.87
CA LYS A 639 63.05 17.78 8.66
C LYS A 639 63.68 16.43 8.36
N THR A 640 64.60 16.40 7.41
CA THR A 640 65.62 15.35 7.36
C THR A 640 66.27 15.28 8.73
N SER A 641 66.12 14.16 9.43
CA SER A 641 66.58 13.97 10.80
C SER A 641 68.08 13.69 10.85
N GLY A 642 68.87 14.64 10.32
CA GLY A 642 70.32 14.66 10.46
C GLY A 642 70.69 14.96 11.91
N SER A 643 70.90 13.90 12.70
CA SER A 643 71.40 14.00 14.06
C SER A 643 72.84 14.54 14.05
N CYS A 644 73.02 15.82 14.38
CA CYS A 644 74.32 16.38 14.70
C CYS A 644 74.29 16.98 16.11
N GLY A 645 74.97 16.33 17.04
CA GLY A 645 75.17 16.82 18.39
C GLY A 645 76.45 17.66 18.49
N SER A 646 76.40 18.71 19.28
CA SER A 646 77.57 19.25 20.01
C SER A 646 78.26 18.09 20.76
N CYS A 647 79.59 17.93 20.84
CA CYS A 647 80.73 18.77 20.43
C CYS A 647 82.03 17.92 20.39
N GLY A 648 83.12 18.41 19.76
CA GLY A 648 84.47 17.83 19.97
C GLY A 648 85.55 18.12 18.92
N SER A 649 86.42 19.10 19.21
CA SER A 649 87.85 19.19 18.83
C SER A 649 88.40 18.77 17.44
N ASN A 650 88.99 19.77 16.75
CA ASN A 650 90.30 19.76 16.06
C ASN A 650 90.53 19.04 14.69
N GLN A 651 91.51 19.64 13.97
CA GLN A 651 92.33 19.18 12.83
C GLN A 651 91.85 19.33 11.36
N SER A 652 92.53 20.28 10.68
CA SER A 652 93.08 20.26 9.30
C SER A 652 92.24 19.80 8.08
N ALA A 653 91.83 20.81 7.29
CA ALA A 653 92.31 21.14 5.93
C ALA A 653 92.22 20.13 4.74
N GLN A 654 91.93 20.70 3.55
CA GLN A 654 91.90 20.08 2.19
C GLN A 654 90.74 19.09 1.95
N GLY A 655 90.14 18.95 0.75
CA GLY A 655 90.24 19.75 -0.48
C GLY A 655 89.56 19.09 -1.70
N PHE A 656 89.20 19.90 -2.72
CA PHE A 656 88.95 19.56 -4.15
C PHE A 656 87.67 18.80 -4.64
N GLU A 657 87.05 19.44 -5.64
CA GLU A 657 86.46 18.97 -6.93
C GLU A 657 85.50 17.74 -7.09
N HIS A 658 84.26 18.06 -7.48
CA HIS A 658 83.56 17.77 -8.76
C HIS A 658 83.38 16.36 -9.40
N ASP A 659 82.17 16.22 -9.99
CA ASP A 659 81.77 15.46 -11.19
C ASP A 659 81.43 13.94 -11.12
N PRO A 660 80.61 13.41 -12.08
CA PRO A 660 79.61 12.38 -11.76
C PRO A 660 79.57 11.17 -12.73
N HIS A 661 78.45 10.43 -12.70
CA HIS A 661 78.04 9.28 -13.52
C HIS A 661 78.70 7.92 -13.25
N THR A 662 77.84 6.91 -13.02
CA THR A 662 77.79 5.70 -13.87
C THR A 662 76.47 4.95 -13.68
N LYS A 663 76.08 4.13 -14.65
CA LYS A 663 74.98 3.14 -14.56
C LYS A 663 75.58 1.73 -14.48
N THR A 664 74.93 0.81 -13.77
CA THR A 664 74.78 -0.59 -14.24
C THR A 664 73.64 -1.33 -13.53
N TYR A 665 73.05 -2.27 -14.26
CA TYR A 665 72.25 -3.40 -13.77
C TYR A 665 73.18 -4.56 -13.36
N VAL A 666 72.76 -5.39 -12.40
CA VAL A 666 72.99 -6.85 -12.40
C VAL A 666 71.77 -7.53 -11.74
N ASP A 667 71.31 -8.65 -12.28
CA ASP A 667 70.29 -9.52 -11.67
C ASP A 667 70.79 -10.25 -10.43
N HIS A 668 69.87 -10.85 -9.65
CA HIS A 668 70.06 -12.22 -9.17
C HIS A 668 68.70 -12.92 -9.01
N VAL A 669 68.59 -14.09 -9.63
CA VAL A 669 67.49 -15.06 -9.46
C VAL A 669 68.04 -16.22 -8.63
N ASP A 670 67.23 -16.76 -7.71
CA ASP A 670 67.36 -18.16 -7.30
C ASP A 670 65.99 -18.75 -6.98
N HIS A 671 65.78 -20.01 -7.37
CA HIS A 671 64.61 -20.82 -7.05
C HIS A 671 64.89 -21.72 -5.84
N ILE A 672 63.83 -22.18 -5.16
CA ILE A 672 63.64 -23.58 -4.76
C ILE A 672 62.18 -23.79 -4.37
N GLU A 673 61.64 -24.97 -4.70
CA GLU A 673 60.23 -25.35 -4.48
C GLU A 673 60.17 -26.73 -3.75
N PRO A 674 59.03 -27.44 -3.61
CA PRO A 674 58.53 -27.83 -2.29
C PRO A 674 58.62 -29.34 -2.00
N ASP A 675 58.18 -29.80 -0.82
CA ASP A 675 57.58 -31.14 -0.72
C ASP A 675 56.59 -31.41 0.45
N LYS A 676 55.42 -31.95 0.07
CA LYS A 676 54.50 -32.94 0.72
C LYS A 676 54.38 -33.07 2.26
N VAL A 677 53.14 -33.21 2.78
CA VAL A 677 52.51 -34.51 3.19
C VAL A 677 51.16 -34.33 3.97
N SER A 678 50.12 -35.07 3.50
CA SER A 678 48.86 -35.56 4.14
C SER A 678 47.93 -34.73 5.07
N PHE A 679 46.62 -34.91 4.83
CA PHE A 679 45.49 -34.73 5.77
C PHE A 679 45.51 -35.71 6.95
N VAL A 680 44.82 -35.38 8.07
CA VAL A 680 43.61 -36.07 8.58
C VAL A 680 43.05 -35.34 9.82
N THR A 681 41.73 -35.42 10.02
CA THR A 681 40.95 -34.79 11.12
C THR A 681 40.99 -35.58 12.43
N ASN A 682 40.75 -34.93 13.58
CA ASN A 682 39.98 -35.56 14.67
C ASN A 682 39.28 -34.55 15.62
N GLU A 683 38.50 -35.08 16.56
CA GLU A 683 37.33 -34.44 17.18
C GLU A 683 37.55 -33.72 18.53
N GLN A 684 36.56 -32.88 18.86
CA GLN A 684 36.00 -32.47 20.16
C GLN A 684 36.59 -33.09 21.46
N PHE A 685 36.83 -32.28 22.52
CA PHE A 685 35.91 -32.12 23.68
C PHE A 685 36.46 -31.21 24.82
N SER A 686 35.53 -30.76 25.68
CA SER A 686 35.65 -30.37 27.12
C SER A 686 36.46 -29.14 27.61
N ASP A 687 35.71 -28.27 28.31
CA ASP A 687 36.04 -27.32 29.40
C ASP A 687 36.61 -28.08 30.66
N PRO A 688 37.05 -27.49 31.83
CA PRO A 688 36.78 -26.13 32.35
C PRO A 688 37.85 -25.41 33.25
N HIS A 689 37.47 -24.21 33.73
CA HIS A 689 37.87 -23.48 34.97
C HIS A 689 39.26 -22.78 35.14
N ASP A 690 39.20 -21.44 35.30
CA ASP A 690 39.58 -20.57 36.46
C ASP A 690 40.53 -21.13 37.56
N PRO A 691 41.42 -20.35 38.25
CA PRO A 691 41.22 -18.94 38.62
C PRO A 691 42.44 -17.98 38.79
N HIS A 692 42.15 -16.73 39.21
CA HIS A 692 43.03 -15.74 39.91
C HIS A 692 44.11 -14.99 39.07
N THR A 693 44.53 -13.73 39.35
CA THR A 693 44.15 -12.66 40.31
C THR A 693 44.66 -11.26 39.89
N LYS A 694 44.06 -10.18 40.48
CA LYS A 694 44.63 -8.90 41.06
C LYS A 694 46.12 -8.53 40.80
N THR A 695 46.64 -7.28 40.85
CA THR A 695 46.22 -5.84 41.05
C THR A 695 47.42 -4.97 40.57
N TYR A 696 47.53 -3.63 40.57
CA TYR A 696 46.92 -2.45 41.24
C TYR A 696 46.47 -1.40 40.17
N VAL A 697 45.78 -0.28 40.40
CA VAL A 697 45.57 0.68 41.52
C VAL A 697 46.70 1.72 41.70
N ASP A 698 46.30 2.99 41.85
CA ASP A 698 46.90 4.10 42.62
C ASP A 698 46.20 5.42 42.20
N HIS A 699 46.00 6.44 43.04
CA HIS A 699 45.84 6.54 44.49
C HIS A 699 45.29 7.94 44.80
N LEU A 700 44.44 8.11 45.83
CA LEU A 700 44.37 9.32 46.67
C LEU A 700 43.40 9.15 47.85
N GLU A 701 43.98 9.07 49.04
CA GLU A 701 43.37 9.08 50.37
C GLU A 701 43.57 10.48 51.01
N PRO A 702 43.23 10.78 52.29
CA PRO A 702 42.36 10.07 53.25
C PRO A 702 41.35 10.99 54.00
N SER A 703 40.50 10.40 54.86
CA SER A 703 40.60 10.51 56.34
C SER A 703 39.26 10.50 57.12
N HIS A 704 39.15 9.49 58.02
CA HIS A 704 38.47 9.45 59.33
C HIS A 704 37.00 9.93 59.55
N SER A 705 36.21 9.41 60.51
CA SER A 705 36.01 8.06 61.10
C SER A 705 34.97 8.15 62.25
N LYS A 706 34.06 7.17 62.39
CA LYS A 706 33.65 6.45 63.64
C LYS A 706 32.18 5.96 63.66
N ASN A 707 32.06 4.64 63.60
CA ASN A 707 31.21 3.70 64.35
C ASN A 707 30.01 4.21 65.19
N ASP A 708 28.81 3.70 64.86
CA ASP A 708 28.07 2.61 65.59
C ASP A 708 27.60 2.82 67.06
N PRO A 709 26.64 2.03 67.59
CA PRO A 709 25.22 1.88 67.22
C PRO A 709 24.26 2.20 68.42
N HIS A 710 22.93 2.02 68.28
CA HIS A 710 22.08 1.24 69.22
C HIS A 710 20.56 1.24 68.89
N ASP A 711 19.93 0.07 69.11
CA ASP A 711 18.51 -0.25 69.32
C ASP A 711 18.36 -0.70 70.81
N PRO A 712 17.18 -0.85 71.50
CA PRO A 712 15.79 -0.95 71.00
C PRO A 712 14.71 -0.15 71.81
N HIS A 713 13.41 -0.35 71.51
CA HIS A 713 12.37 -0.84 72.47
C HIS A 713 10.91 -0.79 71.95
N ASP A 714 10.14 -1.84 72.28
CA ASP A 714 8.67 -2.02 72.26
C ASP A 714 8.32 -2.79 73.56
N PRO A 715 7.19 -2.56 74.30
CA PRO A 715 5.91 -3.29 74.04
C PRO A 715 4.58 -2.58 74.47
N HIS A 716 3.45 -3.31 74.27
CA HIS A 716 2.13 -3.27 74.97
C HIS A 716 0.93 -2.51 74.36
N THR A 717 -0.33 -2.98 74.39
CA THR A 717 -0.96 -4.34 74.30
C THR A 717 -2.49 -4.24 74.08
N PHE A 718 -3.14 -5.30 73.53
CA PHE A 718 -4.61 -5.57 73.53
C PHE A 718 -5.52 -4.59 72.73
N GLN A 719 -6.72 -4.94 72.21
CA GLN A 719 -7.52 -6.19 72.27
C GLN A 719 -8.41 -6.40 71.01
N THR A 720 -8.53 -7.66 70.55
CA THR A 720 -9.66 -8.28 69.76
C THR A 720 -10.31 -7.61 68.52
N PHE A 721 -10.24 -8.34 67.39
CA PHE A 721 -11.14 -8.30 66.21
C PHE A 721 -12.50 -9.01 66.49
N PRO A 722 -13.51 -9.10 65.56
CA PRO A 722 -13.62 -8.66 64.15
C PRO A 722 -14.99 -7.90 63.86
N GLU A 723 -15.66 -7.79 62.69
CA GLU A 723 -15.52 -8.25 61.28
C GLU A 723 -15.87 -7.14 60.26
N LYS A 724 -15.02 -7.05 59.21
CA LYS A 724 -15.29 -6.92 57.76
C LYS A 724 -16.30 -5.92 57.13
N ASN A 725 -15.70 -5.00 56.36
CA ASN A 725 -15.91 -4.79 54.91
C ASN A 725 -17.13 -4.00 54.39
N SER A 726 -17.17 -2.69 54.71
CA SER A 726 -16.75 -1.58 53.82
C SER A 726 -16.41 -1.89 52.32
N VAL A 727 -16.53 -1.00 51.31
CA VAL A 727 -16.92 0.43 51.22
C VAL A 727 -17.13 0.86 49.73
N GLN A 728 -17.61 2.08 49.48
CA GLN A 728 -17.65 2.75 48.15
C GLN A 728 -16.64 3.93 48.04
N HIS A 729 -16.07 4.14 46.84
CA HIS A 729 -15.56 5.41 46.24
C HIS A 729 -14.65 6.40 47.04
N GLU A 730 -13.45 6.67 46.47
CA GLU A 730 -12.87 8.00 46.07
C GLU A 730 -12.82 9.24 47.01
N PRO A 731 -11.98 10.29 46.73
CA PRO A 731 -10.77 10.39 45.89
C PRO A 731 -9.58 11.22 46.49
N THR A 732 -8.47 11.34 45.71
CA THR A 732 -7.45 12.45 45.63
C THR A 732 -6.65 12.96 46.85
N GLU A 733 -5.31 12.96 46.76
CA GLU A 733 -4.46 14.19 46.53
C GLU A 733 -2.96 13.85 46.24
N LYS A 734 -2.09 14.87 46.00
CA LYS A 734 -0.64 14.77 45.63
C LYS A 734 0.25 15.59 46.60
N PRO A 735 1.59 15.33 46.68
CA PRO A 735 2.57 16.21 46.00
C PRO A 735 3.87 15.53 45.50
N ASN A 736 4.79 16.30 44.87
CA ASN A 736 6.00 15.84 44.16
C ASN A 736 7.32 16.01 44.96
N THR A 737 8.40 15.27 44.60
CA THR A 737 9.75 15.83 44.24
C THR A 737 10.71 14.75 43.67
N ILE A 738 11.90 15.14 43.19
CA ILE A 738 12.70 14.41 42.17
C ILE A 738 14.20 14.34 42.53
N SER A 739 14.90 13.22 42.25
CA SER A 739 16.36 13.25 41.92
C SER A 739 16.90 12.03 41.15
N SER A 740 17.63 12.33 40.08
CA SER A 740 18.43 11.54 39.12
C SER A 740 18.81 10.05 39.37
N LYS A 741 18.45 9.19 38.40
CA LYS A 741 19.37 8.67 37.36
C LYS A 741 18.58 8.28 36.09
N LYS A 742 19.27 7.97 34.98
CA LYS A 742 18.66 7.82 33.64
C LYS A 742 18.21 6.38 33.35
N ASP A 743 16.96 6.08 33.65
CA ASP A 743 16.23 4.96 33.06
C ASP A 743 15.24 5.45 31.98
N PHE A 744 14.83 4.54 31.08
CA PHE A 744 13.94 4.87 29.97
C PHE A 744 12.47 4.96 30.44
N ASN A 745 12.00 6.18 30.72
CA ASN A 745 10.60 6.43 31.08
C ASN A 745 9.64 6.11 29.92
N PHE A 746 8.98 4.96 29.99
CA PHE A 746 7.75 4.67 29.24
C PHE A 746 6.60 5.47 29.85
N TRP A 747 5.99 6.36 29.08
CA TRP A 747 4.71 6.97 29.45
C TRP A 747 3.57 6.01 29.13
N LEU A 748 3.06 5.31 30.14
CA LEU A 748 1.76 4.64 30.06
C LEU A 748 0.67 5.71 30.07
N ILE A 749 0.31 6.19 28.88
CA ILE A 749 -0.93 6.95 28.67
C ILE A 749 -2.09 5.99 28.84
N ASP A 750 -3.04 6.35 29.70
CA ASP A 750 -4.32 5.64 29.85
C ASP A 750 -5.03 5.62 28.47
N PRO A 751 -5.40 4.46 27.91
CA PRO A 751 -5.93 4.36 26.55
C PRO A 751 -7.38 4.87 26.40
N THR A 752 -7.82 5.77 27.28
CA THR A 752 -9.16 6.37 27.28
C THR A 752 -9.39 7.20 26.00
N PRO A 753 -10.38 6.87 25.15
CA PRO A 753 -10.63 7.62 23.92
C PRO A 753 -11.20 9.01 24.22
N LEU A 754 -10.55 10.06 23.71
CA LEU A 754 -11.00 11.44 23.90
C LEU A 754 -12.05 11.80 22.85
N SER A 755 -13.29 12.05 23.27
CA SER A 755 -14.37 12.49 22.38
C SER A 755 -14.54 14.00 22.36
N LEU A 756 -14.35 14.60 21.18
CA LEU A 756 -14.38 16.03 20.91
C LEU A 756 -15.64 16.39 20.11
N HIS A 757 -16.46 17.28 20.64
CA HIS A 757 -17.58 17.87 19.91
C HIS A 757 -17.11 19.09 19.12
N ILE A 758 -17.34 19.10 17.80
CA ILE A 758 -16.92 20.17 16.91
C ILE A 758 -18.15 20.69 16.15
N ALA A 759 -18.62 21.86 16.58
CA ALA A 759 -19.74 22.54 15.93
C ALA A 759 -19.38 22.95 14.50
N THR A 760 -20.22 22.53 13.54
CA THR A 760 -20.09 22.91 12.13
C THR A 760 -21.42 23.42 11.56
N HIS A 761 -21.38 23.98 10.36
CA HIS A 761 -22.59 24.41 9.64
C HIS A 761 -23.51 23.24 9.22
N LEU A 762 -23.10 21.98 9.45
CA LEU A 762 -23.87 20.76 9.22
C LEU A 762 -24.34 20.09 10.54
N GLY A 763 -24.17 20.76 11.67
CA GLY A 763 -24.38 20.23 13.02
C GLY A 763 -23.07 19.85 13.74
N ASP A 764 -23.20 19.36 14.97
CA ASP A 764 -22.05 18.96 15.79
C ASP A 764 -21.47 17.62 15.30
N ILE A 765 -20.26 17.66 14.78
CA ILE A 765 -19.51 16.46 14.40
C ILE A 765 -18.75 15.96 15.63
N ILE A 766 -18.89 14.68 15.94
CA ILE A 766 -18.14 14.04 17.02
C ILE A 766 -16.85 13.46 16.43
N CYS A 767 -15.72 13.79 17.04
CA CYS A 767 -14.42 13.23 16.72
C CYS A 767 -13.85 12.50 17.94
N THR A 768 -13.71 11.18 17.88
CA THR A 768 -13.08 10.39 18.94
C THR A 768 -11.64 10.10 18.56
N ALA A 769 -10.69 10.60 19.36
CA ALA A 769 -9.26 10.34 19.22
C ALA A 769 -8.83 9.24 20.18
N THR A 770 -8.45 8.08 19.65
CA THR A 770 -7.98 6.92 20.43
C THR A 770 -6.46 6.80 20.32
N PRO A 771 -5.69 6.77 21.42
CA PRO A 771 -4.26 6.46 21.39
C PRO A 771 -3.98 5.07 20.81
N VAL A 772 -3.01 4.92 19.91
CA VAL A 772 -2.64 3.61 19.35
C VAL A 772 -1.55 2.98 20.23
N ALA A 773 -1.93 2.00 21.05
CA ALA A 773 -1.08 1.42 22.09
C ALA A 773 -0.05 0.40 21.57
N THR A 774 0.93 0.85 20.77
CA THR A 774 2.15 0.09 20.45
C THR A 774 3.39 0.99 20.53
N ILE A 775 4.51 0.43 21.00
CA ILE A 775 5.73 1.17 21.35
C ILE A 775 6.32 1.93 20.15
N LEU A 776 6.55 3.25 20.33
CA LEU A 776 7.27 4.06 19.35
C LEU A 776 8.71 3.60 19.18
N ASN A 777 9.12 3.41 17.92
CA ASN A 777 10.53 3.22 17.58
C ASN A 777 11.26 4.57 17.76
N ALA A 778 11.96 4.72 18.90
CA ALA A 778 12.56 5.97 19.36
C ALA A 778 13.57 6.62 18.38
N ALA A 779 14.02 5.89 17.36
CA ALA A 779 14.89 6.42 16.31
C ALA A 779 14.18 7.34 15.28
N LYS A 780 12.84 7.32 15.16
CA LYS A 780 12.11 8.09 14.14
C LYS A 780 11.47 9.39 14.64
N MET A 781 10.93 9.44 15.86
CA MET A 781 10.32 10.65 16.44
C MET A 781 10.56 10.72 17.96
N PRO A 782 11.47 11.57 18.45
CA PRO A 782 11.68 11.75 19.89
C PRO A 782 10.56 12.60 20.51
N GLY A 783 9.56 11.93 21.10
CA GLY A 783 8.52 12.59 21.92
C GLY A 783 7.15 12.80 21.26
N GLY A 784 6.86 12.11 20.16
CA GLY A 784 5.53 12.11 19.53
C GLY A 784 4.69 10.86 19.85
N TYR A 785 3.41 10.87 19.46
CA TYR A 785 2.46 9.75 19.61
C TYR A 785 1.57 9.60 18.38
N GLU A 786 1.10 8.39 18.05
CA GLU A 786 0.07 8.17 17.03
C GLU A 786 -1.33 7.99 17.66
N CYS A 787 -2.33 8.66 17.07
CA CYS A 787 -3.73 8.49 17.43
C CYS A 787 -4.61 8.15 16.22
N LEU A 788 -5.57 7.26 16.42
CA LEU A 788 -6.64 6.98 15.46
C LEU A 788 -7.80 7.94 15.70
N MET A 789 -8.05 8.83 14.75
CA MET A 789 -9.16 9.78 14.79
C MET A 789 -10.36 9.21 14.03
N THR A 790 -11.46 8.98 14.76
CA THR A 790 -12.74 8.51 14.22
C THR A 790 -13.75 9.65 14.19
N TRP A 791 -14.36 9.88 13.03
CA TRP A 791 -15.30 10.95 12.76
C TRP A 791 -16.72 10.41 12.63
N GLN A 792 -17.69 11.06 13.30
CA GLN A 792 -19.11 10.74 13.22
C GLN A 792 -19.91 12.01 12.88
N TRP A 793 -20.64 11.97 11.75
CA TRP A 793 -21.53 13.06 11.34
C TRP A 793 -22.96 12.84 11.87
N PRO A 794 -23.72 13.90 12.19
CA PRO A 794 -25.14 13.81 12.60
C PRO A 794 -26.05 13.04 11.62
N THR A 795 -25.65 12.95 10.35
CA THR A 795 -26.36 12.25 9.27
C THR A 795 -26.02 10.75 9.15
N GLY A 796 -25.20 10.20 10.07
CA GLY A 796 -24.86 8.77 10.13
C GLY A 796 -23.64 8.35 9.30
N GLY A 797 -22.88 9.29 8.76
CA GLY A 797 -21.59 9.01 8.11
C GLY A 797 -20.46 8.75 9.13
N GLN A 798 -19.49 7.93 8.74
CA GLN A 798 -18.24 7.70 9.49
C GLN A 798 -17.01 7.75 8.59
N ALA A 799 -15.88 8.20 9.16
CA ALA A 799 -14.56 8.16 8.53
C ALA A 799 -13.47 7.98 9.59
N GLN A 800 -12.32 7.41 9.22
CA GLN A 800 -11.20 7.18 10.13
C GLN A 800 -9.87 7.59 9.48
N THR A 801 -8.94 8.09 10.29
CA THR A 801 -7.58 8.45 9.87
C THR A 801 -6.61 8.38 11.05
N THR A 802 -5.42 7.79 10.84
CA THR A 802 -4.33 7.82 11.83
C THR A 802 -3.52 9.10 11.63
N VAL A 803 -3.16 9.76 12.73
CA VAL A 803 -2.33 10.97 12.69
C VAL A 803 -1.25 10.93 13.77
N GLY A 804 -0.04 11.34 13.42
CA GLY A 804 1.07 11.51 14.36
C GLY A 804 1.07 12.93 14.96
N LEU A 805 1.07 13.00 16.29
CA LEU A 805 1.33 14.20 17.08
C LEU A 805 2.83 14.31 17.31
N THR A 806 3.47 15.37 16.80
CA THR A 806 4.94 15.55 16.80
C THR A 806 5.47 16.51 17.86
N GLU A 807 4.60 17.19 18.60
CA GLU A 807 4.96 18.15 19.64
C GLU A 807 4.58 17.57 21.01
N ALA A 808 5.50 17.61 21.97
CA ALA A 808 5.28 17.14 23.35
C ALA A 808 4.48 18.17 24.17
N GLY A 809 3.23 18.41 23.74
CA GLY A 809 2.22 19.24 24.41
C GLY A 809 0.98 18.41 24.79
N ASP A 810 -0.04 19.08 25.31
CA ASP A 810 -1.27 18.42 25.76
C ASP A 810 -1.96 17.67 24.60
N PHE A 811 -2.18 16.36 24.81
CA PHE A 811 -2.83 15.48 23.84
C PHE A 811 -4.22 16.00 23.43
N GLU A 812 -4.97 16.57 24.38
CA GLU A 812 -6.30 17.12 24.10
C GLU A 812 -6.23 18.37 23.21
N GLU A 813 -5.25 19.26 23.41
CA GLU A 813 -5.07 20.45 22.58
C GLU A 813 -4.54 20.10 21.18
N GLY A 814 -3.59 19.17 21.10
CA GLY A 814 -3.07 18.64 19.83
C GLY A 814 -4.17 17.97 18.99
N ALA A 815 -4.97 17.09 19.60
CA ALA A 815 -6.10 16.45 18.93
C ALA A 815 -7.15 17.49 18.46
N LYS A 816 -7.51 18.47 19.30
CA LYS A 816 -8.42 19.57 18.93
C LYS A 816 -7.92 20.41 17.75
N LYS A 817 -6.61 20.66 17.64
CA LYS A 817 -5.98 21.41 16.54
C LYS A 817 -6.07 20.60 15.23
N ILE A 818 -5.57 19.37 15.23
CA ILE A 818 -5.57 18.49 14.07
C ILE A 818 -7.00 18.25 13.56
N ALA A 819 -7.96 18.04 14.46
CA ALA A 819 -9.36 17.86 14.11
C ALA A 819 -9.91 19.07 13.30
N LYS A 820 -9.69 20.30 13.78
CA LYS A 820 -10.13 21.52 13.10
C LYS A 820 -9.43 21.75 11.76
N GLU A 821 -8.15 21.38 11.65
CA GLU A 821 -7.40 21.46 10.39
C GLU A 821 -7.83 20.40 9.36
N TRP A 822 -8.19 19.19 9.80
CA TRP A 822 -8.71 18.14 8.92
C TRP A 822 -10.09 18.51 8.35
N LEU A 823 -11.01 18.99 9.19
CA LEU A 823 -12.32 19.47 8.74
C LEU A 823 -12.21 20.59 7.70
N LYS A 824 -11.32 21.57 7.90
CA LYS A 824 -11.05 22.64 6.91
C LYS A 824 -10.58 22.12 5.54
N LYS A 825 -9.98 20.93 5.47
CA LYS A 825 -9.54 20.30 4.21
C LYS A 825 -10.65 19.53 3.49
N GLN A 826 -11.80 19.33 4.15
CA GLN A 826 -12.95 18.57 3.61
C GLN A 826 -14.11 19.46 3.15
N GLU A 827 -14.11 20.77 3.43
CA GLU A 827 -15.11 21.69 2.88
C GLU A 827 -14.85 21.95 1.39
N PRO A 828 -15.78 21.62 0.46
CA PRO A 828 -15.59 21.88 -0.96
C PRO A 828 -15.56 23.38 -1.25
N TRP A 829 -14.66 23.83 -2.13
CA TRP A 829 -14.68 25.21 -2.63
C TRP A 829 -16.05 25.55 -3.20
N GLN A 830 -16.66 26.63 -2.71
CA GLN A 830 -17.92 27.14 -3.24
C GLN A 830 -17.71 28.49 -3.95
N PRO A 831 -18.31 28.69 -5.14
CA PRO A 831 -18.35 30.00 -5.78
C PRO A 831 -19.03 31.05 -4.88
N GLN A 832 -18.54 32.28 -4.93
CA GLN A 832 -19.04 33.44 -4.18
C GLN A 832 -19.15 34.67 -5.08
N VAL A 833 -20.13 35.55 -4.84
CA VAL A 833 -20.26 36.81 -5.59
C VAL A 833 -19.07 37.73 -5.27
N ASN A 834 -18.59 38.46 -6.28
CA ASN A 834 -17.39 39.31 -6.28
C ASN A 834 -16.08 38.54 -6.04
N ARG A 835 -16.03 37.25 -6.39
CA ARG A 835 -14.81 36.44 -6.46
C ARG A 835 -14.61 35.89 -7.87
N ASP A 836 -13.35 35.61 -8.20
CA ASP A 836 -12.96 35.01 -9.46
C ASP A 836 -13.07 33.49 -9.40
N ALA A 837 -13.33 32.86 -10.55
CA ALA A 837 -13.53 31.43 -10.72
C ALA A 837 -13.02 30.99 -12.11
N MET A 838 -12.75 29.70 -12.28
CA MET A 838 -12.52 29.12 -13.60
C MET A 838 -13.84 28.64 -14.21
N TYR A 839 -14.11 28.99 -15.47
CA TYR A 839 -15.23 28.50 -16.25
C TYR A 839 -14.76 28.15 -17.67
N GLY A 840 -14.99 26.92 -18.13
CA GLY A 840 -14.60 26.48 -19.48
C GLY A 840 -13.09 26.48 -19.76
N GLY A 841 -12.24 26.71 -18.76
CA GLY A 841 -10.79 26.90 -18.90
C GLY A 841 -10.33 28.36 -18.82
N GLU A 842 -11.26 29.33 -18.81
CA GLU A 842 -10.99 30.76 -18.70
C GLU A 842 -11.23 31.27 -17.26
N LEU A 843 -10.52 32.32 -16.86
CA LEU A 843 -10.75 33.02 -15.59
C LEU A 843 -11.93 34.01 -15.76
N VAL A 844 -12.96 33.86 -14.94
CA VAL A 844 -14.21 34.63 -15.01
C VAL A 844 -14.58 35.19 -13.64
N LYS A 845 -15.25 36.34 -13.62
CA LYS A 845 -15.66 37.00 -12.36
C LYS A 845 -17.11 36.67 -12.03
N ILE A 846 -17.40 36.20 -10.83
CA ILE A 846 -18.77 35.94 -10.39
C ILE A 846 -19.40 37.28 -9.95
N VAL A 847 -20.42 37.74 -10.67
CA VAL A 847 -21.08 39.04 -10.43
C VAL A 847 -22.46 38.94 -9.79
N GLY A 848 -23.05 37.74 -9.71
CA GLY A 848 -24.37 37.57 -9.10
C GLY A 848 -24.82 36.11 -8.99
N ARG A 849 -26.04 35.91 -8.46
CA ARG A 849 -26.70 34.60 -8.36
C ARG A 849 -28.21 34.76 -8.53
N TRP A 850 -28.83 33.97 -9.41
CA TRP A 850 -30.26 34.03 -9.71
C TRP A 850 -30.81 32.64 -10.02
N GLN A 851 -31.98 32.29 -9.45
CA GLN A 851 -32.63 30.97 -9.56
C GLN A 851 -31.66 29.78 -9.43
N GLY A 852 -30.78 29.83 -8.42
CA GLY A 852 -29.80 28.78 -8.13
C GLY A 852 -28.56 28.74 -9.05
N LYS A 853 -28.56 29.46 -10.17
CA LYS A 853 -27.39 29.63 -11.06
C LYS A 853 -26.54 30.83 -10.65
N TRP A 854 -25.26 30.78 -10.97
CA TRP A 854 -24.31 31.87 -10.79
C TRP A 854 -24.20 32.68 -12.07
N GLN A 855 -24.17 34.01 -11.96
CA GLN A 855 -23.90 34.90 -13.08
C GLN A 855 -22.40 35.20 -13.09
N VAL A 856 -21.74 34.85 -14.19
CA VAL A 856 -20.31 35.15 -14.42
C VAL A 856 -20.14 36.14 -15.56
N GLU A 857 -19.13 36.99 -15.44
CA GLU A 857 -18.62 37.91 -16.45
C GLU A 857 -17.42 37.26 -17.13
N LEU A 858 -17.52 37.06 -18.45
CA LEU A 858 -16.45 36.53 -19.29
C LEU A 858 -15.44 37.63 -19.65
N SER A 859 -14.24 37.25 -20.09
CA SER A 859 -13.21 38.17 -20.62
C SER A 859 -13.73 39.13 -21.71
N SER A 860 -14.73 38.68 -22.47
CA SER A 860 -15.42 39.43 -23.52
C SER A 860 -16.47 40.44 -23.03
N GLY A 861 -16.59 40.69 -21.72
CA GLY A 861 -17.59 41.59 -21.12
C GLY A 861 -19.03 41.08 -21.23
N ARG A 862 -19.22 39.79 -21.52
CA ARG A 862 -20.54 39.15 -21.64
C ARG A 862 -20.88 38.41 -20.35
N PHE A 863 -22.13 38.52 -19.91
CA PHE A 863 -22.64 37.81 -18.75
C PHE A 863 -23.29 36.47 -19.13
N GLN A 864 -23.01 35.41 -18.37
CA GLN A 864 -23.57 34.07 -18.57
C GLN A 864 -24.04 33.45 -17.25
N TYR A 865 -25.15 32.69 -17.29
CA TYR A 865 -25.66 31.96 -16.13
C TYR A 865 -25.24 30.48 -16.14
N VAL A 866 -24.45 30.09 -15.14
CA VAL A 866 -23.79 28.77 -15.04
C VAL A 866 -24.19 28.04 -13.75
N ARG A 867 -24.08 26.71 -13.74
CA ARG A 867 -24.30 25.89 -12.52
C ARG A 867 -23.03 25.88 -11.66
N ALA A 868 -23.18 25.71 -10.35
CA ALA A 868 -22.06 25.69 -9.41
C ALA A 868 -20.98 24.63 -9.78
N ASN A 869 -21.40 23.46 -10.26
CA ASN A 869 -20.50 22.37 -10.68
C ASN A 869 -19.81 22.61 -12.04
N GLN A 870 -20.02 23.76 -12.69
CA GLN A 870 -19.29 24.20 -13.87
C GLN A 870 -18.20 25.23 -13.52
N LEU A 871 -18.11 25.63 -12.26
CA LEU A 871 -17.10 26.54 -11.73
C LEU A 871 -16.10 25.76 -10.87
N SER A 872 -14.84 26.14 -10.93
CA SER A 872 -13.80 25.65 -10.01
C SER A 872 -12.93 26.80 -9.51
N GLN A 873 -12.20 26.54 -8.43
CA GLN A 873 -11.29 27.51 -7.82
C GLN A 873 -10.20 27.93 -8.82
N PRO A 874 -9.87 29.24 -8.94
CA PRO A 874 -8.67 29.67 -9.63
C PRO A 874 -7.44 29.01 -8.98
N LYS A 875 -6.57 28.40 -9.79
CA LYS A 875 -5.22 28.11 -9.33
C LYS A 875 -4.52 29.45 -9.18
N ASN A 876 -4.13 29.82 -7.96
CA ASN A 876 -3.26 30.98 -7.75
C ASN A 876 -1.95 30.79 -8.57
N PRO A 877 -1.37 31.89 -9.08
CA PRO A 877 0.06 31.92 -9.39
C PRO A 877 0.91 31.81 -8.11
#